data_AF-A0A7G2FE76-F1
#
_entry.id   AF-A0A7G2FE76-F1
#
_cell.length_a   1.000
_cell.length_b   1.000
_cell.length_c   1.000
_cell.angle_alpha   90.00
_cell.angle_beta   90.00
_cell.angle_gamma   90.00
#
_symmetry.space_group_name_H-M   'P 1'
#
loop_
_entity.id
_entity.type
_entity.pdbx_description
1 polymer ?
#
loop_
_entity_poly.entity_id
_entity_poly.type
_entity_poly.pdbx_seq_one_letter_code
_entity_poly.pdbx_strand_id
1 'polypeptide(L)'
;MEGIESGSKQGKRVVVIGGGISGSLAAKLLQFDADVTLIDPKEYFEITWASLRSMVEPKFAERTVINHKSYLKQGRLVTSPAINITESDVMTEDGSVIGYDYLVIATGHNDLFPKTRQEKLSHYQSEYEKIKSSGSVLIVGGGPSGVELAAEIAVDFPEKKITLVHKGPRLLEFVGQKAADKASDWLESKKVEVILNQSVDLSSASDGNKIYRTSGGETIHADIHFLCVGKPLSSQWLNGTVLKDSLDGKGRVMVDEYLRIRGRSNVFAVGDITNIPEMKQGYIAETHANVVVKNIKVMMSGGKKKKMSTYKPGPELAIVSLGRKDSVAQFPFVTVVGCLPGLIKSKDLFVGKTRKARGLNPKLPRFKDSEDNDMFRESENTDDEPPKWMKFRSLLVFSMLLRVFLIVYGEWQDAHMEVRYTDVDYIVFSDAASLMASGESPYKRTTYRYSPLLALLLTPNSFFHRSLGKFLFSASDLLVGWFIHKILKQRKVPEKICTYSVMVWLFNPFTFTIGTRGNCEPIVCAMILWIIICLMQGNLLQAAFWYGLVVHFRVYPIIYASPIILVLDAQGENHVCFDIRGNPRHNFSIYFYHIYLHYERQFSAVEKLISFLPQFTVQFALVFCFSQDLVFCIFLQTVAFVAFNKVITAQYFVWFYCLLPLILPWSRMKLKWEGLLCIILWIGAQTHWLLWGYMLEFRGVNVFLQLWFASWLFLAANTFVLVRIIQRHRFSPLFRRYESSSSSKNVTKLD
;
A
#
# COMPACT_ATOMS: atom_id res chain seq x y z
N MET A 1 -6.51 64.59 -12.97
CA MET A 1 -6.79 63.55 -13.98
C MET A 1 -5.61 62.61 -13.99
N GLU A 2 -5.64 61.60 -13.13
CA GLU A 2 -4.72 60.46 -13.20
C GLU A 2 -5.61 59.24 -13.41
N GLY A 3 -5.52 58.67 -14.61
CA GLY A 3 -6.28 57.51 -15.02
C GLY A 3 -5.78 56.29 -14.26
N ILE A 4 -6.70 55.65 -13.54
CA ILE A 4 -6.51 54.32 -12.98
C ILE A 4 -6.45 53.34 -14.17
N GLU A 5 -5.25 52.97 -14.60
CA GLU A 5 -5.05 51.80 -15.46
C GLU A 5 -5.41 50.55 -14.65
N SER A 6 -6.60 50.04 -14.90
CA SER A 6 -7.01 48.70 -14.49
C SER A 6 -6.22 47.66 -15.28
N GLY A 7 -5.01 47.34 -14.80
CA GLY A 7 -4.19 46.26 -15.32
C GLY A 7 -4.88 44.91 -15.17
N SER A 8 -5.67 44.51 -16.16
CA SER A 8 -6.09 43.12 -16.31
C SER A 8 -4.83 42.26 -16.49
N LYS A 9 -4.57 41.32 -15.59
CA LYS A 9 -3.48 40.34 -15.74
C LYS A 9 -3.81 39.44 -16.94
N GLN A 10 -3.39 39.84 -18.14
CA GLN A 10 -3.51 39.00 -19.33
C GLN A 10 -2.49 37.85 -19.19
N GLY A 11 -2.99 36.64 -18.91
CA GLY A 11 -2.16 35.45 -18.74
C GLY A 11 -1.38 35.13 -20.03
N LYS A 12 -0.17 34.58 -19.89
CA LYS A 12 0.62 34.10 -21.05
C LYS A 12 -0.15 33.02 -21.80
N ARG A 13 -0.10 33.05 -23.14
CA ARG A 13 -0.80 32.08 -24.02
C ARG A 13 0.07 30.85 -24.23
N VAL A 14 -0.48 29.67 -23.95
CA VAL A 14 0.22 28.39 -24.16
C VAL A 14 -0.63 27.48 -25.04
N VAL A 15 -0.08 27.05 -26.17
CA VAL A 15 -0.75 26.10 -27.07
C VAL A 15 -0.11 24.72 -26.92
N VAL A 16 -0.93 23.69 -26.81
CA VAL A 16 -0.51 22.28 -26.80
C VAL A 16 -1.14 21.58 -27.99
N ILE A 17 -0.32 21.03 -28.89
CA ILE A 17 -0.78 20.26 -30.05
C ILE A 17 -0.64 18.76 -29.74
N GLY A 18 -1.76 18.05 -29.76
CA GLY A 18 -1.86 16.63 -29.42
C GLY A 18 -2.19 16.40 -27.95
N GLY A 19 -3.38 15.90 -27.66
CA GLY A 19 -3.93 15.52 -26.37
C GLY A 19 -3.63 14.08 -25.96
N GLY A 20 -2.56 13.48 -26.48
CA GLY A 20 -2.05 12.17 -26.05
C GLY A 20 -1.48 12.16 -24.63
N ILE A 21 -0.65 11.17 -24.28
CA ILE A 21 -0.11 10.98 -22.92
C ILE A 21 0.56 12.25 -22.38
N SER A 22 1.52 12.80 -23.12
CA SER A 22 2.30 13.98 -22.70
C SER A 22 1.48 15.26 -22.79
N GLY A 23 0.79 15.52 -23.92
CA GLY A 23 0.09 16.78 -24.13
C GLY A 23 -1.15 16.96 -23.26
N SER A 24 -1.93 15.90 -23.00
CA SER A 24 -3.05 15.99 -22.03
C SER A 24 -2.57 16.35 -20.61
N LEU A 25 -1.43 15.79 -20.19
CA LEU A 25 -0.84 16.09 -18.88
C LEU A 25 -0.27 17.52 -18.85
N ALA A 26 0.42 17.95 -19.92
CA ALA A 26 0.94 19.30 -20.03
C ALA A 26 -0.19 20.35 -19.97
N ALA A 27 -1.22 20.18 -20.81
CA ALA A 27 -2.39 21.06 -20.80
C ALA A 27 -3.09 21.05 -19.43
N LYS A 28 -3.22 19.87 -18.79
CA LYS A 28 -3.81 19.76 -17.45
C LYS A 28 -3.07 20.60 -16.42
N LEU A 29 -1.74 20.56 -16.41
CA LEU A 29 -0.92 21.17 -15.37
C LEU A 29 -0.66 22.66 -15.61
N LEU A 30 -0.72 23.13 -16.87
CA LEU A 30 -0.48 24.53 -17.24
C LEU A 30 -1.75 25.39 -17.17
N GLN A 31 -2.95 24.81 -17.25
CA GLN A 31 -4.21 25.58 -17.27
C GLN A 31 -4.44 26.48 -16.05
N PHE A 32 -3.72 26.23 -14.95
CA PHE A 32 -3.83 26.99 -13.70
C PHE A 32 -2.86 28.18 -13.64
N ASP A 33 -1.95 28.30 -14.60
CA ASP A 33 -0.87 29.29 -14.61
C ASP A 33 -0.86 30.12 -15.91
N ALA A 34 -1.62 29.72 -16.92
CA ALA A 34 -1.61 30.29 -18.28
C ALA A 34 -2.95 30.12 -18.99
N ASP A 35 -3.18 30.93 -20.04
CA ASP A 35 -4.28 30.71 -20.98
C ASP A 35 -3.90 29.54 -21.93
N VAL A 36 -4.42 28.35 -21.62
CA VAL A 36 -4.06 27.12 -22.33
C VAL A 36 -5.08 26.77 -23.40
N THR A 37 -4.63 26.61 -24.64
CA THR A 37 -5.41 25.98 -25.71
C THR A 37 -4.82 24.61 -26.06
N LEU A 38 -5.61 23.55 -25.91
CA LEU A 38 -5.29 22.20 -26.39
C LEU A 38 -5.92 21.99 -27.77
N ILE A 39 -5.10 21.66 -28.77
CA ILE A 39 -5.50 21.31 -30.12
C ILE A 39 -5.32 19.81 -30.30
N ASP A 40 -6.40 19.06 -30.51
CA ASP A 40 -6.35 17.62 -30.81
C ASP A 40 -7.46 17.28 -31.81
N PRO A 41 -7.22 16.49 -32.86
CA PRO A 41 -8.29 16.02 -33.75
C PRO A 41 -9.37 15.18 -33.04
N LYS A 42 -9.09 14.65 -31.85
CA LYS A 42 -10.00 13.86 -31.01
C LYS A 42 -10.52 14.70 -29.86
N GLU A 43 -11.75 14.43 -29.42
CA GLU A 43 -12.30 15.07 -28.22
C GLU A 43 -11.85 14.41 -26.91
N TYR A 44 -11.08 13.32 -26.99
CA TYR A 44 -10.73 12.46 -25.88
C TYR A 44 -9.23 12.14 -25.79
N PHE A 45 -8.79 11.96 -24.55
CA PHE A 45 -7.53 11.35 -24.17
C PHE A 45 -7.72 9.84 -23.99
N GLU A 46 -6.77 9.05 -24.46
CA GLU A 46 -6.76 7.59 -24.31
C GLU A 46 -5.52 7.11 -23.58
N ILE A 47 -5.73 6.21 -22.62
CA ILE A 47 -4.66 5.47 -21.93
C ILE A 47 -4.23 4.32 -22.85
N THR A 48 -3.28 4.58 -23.74
CA THR A 48 -2.95 3.70 -24.87
C THR A 48 -2.46 2.31 -24.47
N TRP A 49 -1.72 2.16 -23.38
CA TRP A 49 -1.26 0.85 -22.90
C TRP A 49 -2.37 -0.01 -22.25
N ALA A 50 -3.59 0.52 -22.15
CA ALA A 50 -4.77 -0.19 -21.70
C ALA A 50 -5.70 -0.60 -22.87
N SER A 51 -5.38 -0.17 -24.10
CA SER A 51 -6.20 -0.39 -25.30
C SER A 51 -6.42 -1.87 -25.63
N LEU A 52 -5.39 -2.70 -25.49
CA LEU A 52 -5.46 -4.13 -25.81
C LEU A 52 -6.41 -4.88 -24.87
N ARG A 53 -6.39 -4.51 -23.58
CA ARG A 53 -7.37 -4.98 -22.61
C ARG A 53 -8.79 -4.51 -22.93
N SER A 54 -8.94 -3.28 -23.44
CA SER A 54 -10.23 -2.75 -23.89
C SER A 54 -10.80 -3.50 -25.11
N MET A 55 -9.97 -4.15 -25.94
CA MET A 55 -10.44 -5.01 -27.03
C MET A 55 -11.04 -6.33 -26.54
N VAL A 56 -10.57 -6.88 -25.43
CA VAL A 56 -11.11 -8.13 -24.85
C VAL A 56 -12.13 -7.89 -23.71
N GLU A 57 -12.22 -6.66 -23.21
CA GLU A 57 -13.18 -6.23 -22.19
C GLU A 57 -13.67 -4.79 -22.46
N PRO A 58 -14.72 -4.61 -23.28
CA PRO A 58 -15.23 -3.28 -23.65
C PRO A 58 -15.61 -2.40 -22.45
N LYS A 59 -16.13 -2.99 -21.37
CA LYS A 59 -16.44 -2.27 -20.11
C LYS A 59 -15.20 -1.62 -19.49
N PHE A 60 -14.02 -2.18 -19.70
CA PHE A 60 -12.76 -1.58 -19.25
C PHE A 60 -12.42 -0.31 -20.05
N ALA A 61 -12.90 -0.17 -21.29
CA ALA A 61 -12.66 1.00 -22.14
C ALA A 61 -13.25 2.29 -21.57
N GLU A 62 -14.36 2.21 -20.83
CA GLU A 62 -15.03 3.39 -20.27
C GLU A 62 -14.12 4.24 -19.38
N ARG A 63 -13.18 3.58 -18.66
CA ARG A 63 -12.21 4.25 -17.78
C ARG A 63 -10.93 4.69 -18.48
N THR A 64 -10.63 4.17 -19.68
CA THR A 64 -9.41 4.44 -20.44
C THR A 64 -9.60 5.55 -21.48
N VAL A 65 -10.83 5.74 -21.98
CA VAL A 65 -11.21 6.78 -22.93
C VAL A 65 -11.89 7.94 -22.20
N ILE A 66 -11.19 9.07 -22.09
CA ILE A 66 -11.53 10.19 -21.19
C ILE A 66 -11.66 11.48 -22.00
N ASN A 67 -12.84 12.11 -21.99
CA ASN A 67 -13.02 13.40 -22.66
C ASN A 67 -12.04 14.46 -22.14
N HIS A 68 -11.44 15.23 -23.04
CA HIS A 68 -10.50 16.30 -22.67
C HIS A 68 -11.14 17.31 -21.70
N LYS A 69 -12.41 17.64 -21.94
CA LYS A 69 -13.25 18.51 -21.07
C LYS A 69 -13.42 17.99 -19.63
N SER A 70 -13.17 16.69 -19.38
CA SER A 70 -13.28 16.13 -18.02
C SER A 70 -12.17 16.64 -17.10
N TYR A 71 -10.98 16.94 -17.63
CA TYR A 71 -9.82 17.35 -16.83
C TYR A 71 -9.28 18.76 -17.17
N LEU A 72 -9.58 19.26 -18.38
CA LEU A 72 -9.31 20.63 -18.81
C LEU A 72 -10.54 21.49 -18.48
N LYS A 73 -10.52 22.12 -17.31
CA LYS A 73 -11.63 22.92 -16.75
C LYS A 73 -11.48 24.42 -17.00
N GLN A 74 -10.23 24.91 -17.08
CA GLN A 74 -9.92 26.33 -17.31
C GLN A 74 -9.32 26.58 -18.70
N GLY A 75 -8.83 25.54 -19.38
CA GLY A 75 -8.27 25.67 -20.73
C GLY A 75 -9.30 25.47 -21.84
N ARG A 76 -9.00 25.98 -23.04
CA ARG A 76 -9.78 25.82 -24.26
C ARG A 76 -9.39 24.54 -24.99
N LEU A 77 -10.38 23.84 -25.55
CA LEU A 77 -10.19 22.69 -26.43
C LEU A 77 -10.58 23.08 -27.86
N VAL A 78 -9.73 22.77 -28.84
CA VAL A 78 -10.01 22.89 -30.27
C VAL A 78 -9.91 21.49 -30.88
N THR A 79 -11.05 20.96 -31.31
CA THR A 79 -11.18 19.58 -31.82
C THR A 79 -10.93 19.53 -33.32
N SER A 80 -9.72 19.88 -33.75
CA SER A 80 -9.33 19.97 -35.17
C SER A 80 -7.85 19.64 -35.35
N PRO A 81 -7.44 19.00 -36.47
CA PRO A 81 -6.03 18.83 -36.79
C PRO A 81 -5.30 20.18 -36.90
N ALA A 82 -4.10 20.28 -36.34
CA ALA A 82 -3.18 21.36 -36.68
C ALA A 82 -2.56 21.08 -38.05
N ILE A 83 -2.59 22.08 -38.94
CA ILE A 83 -2.10 21.95 -40.33
C ILE A 83 -0.88 22.82 -40.61
N ASN A 84 -0.68 23.90 -39.85
CA ASN A 84 0.48 24.78 -40.02
C ASN A 84 0.91 25.43 -38.69
N ILE A 85 2.19 25.80 -38.60
CA ILE A 85 2.79 26.54 -37.48
C ILE A 85 3.61 27.69 -38.07
N THR A 86 3.31 28.92 -37.65
CA THR A 86 4.10 30.12 -37.95
C THR A 86 5.00 30.47 -36.76
N GLU A 87 5.63 31.64 -36.76
CA GLU A 87 6.45 32.11 -35.63
C GLU A 87 5.63 32.28 -34.33
N SER A 88 4.36 32.69 -34.46
CA SER A 88 3.50 33.09 -33.35
C SER A 88 2.16 32.37 -33.27
N ASP A 89 1.75 31.63 -34.31
CA ASP A 89 0.40 31.11 -34.43
C ASP A 89 0.37 29.65 -34.91
N VAL A 90 -0.66 28.93 -34.48
CA VAL A 90 -1.02 27.60 -35.00
C VAL A 90 -2.30 27.73 -35.80
N MET A 91 -2.31 27.15 -37.00
CA MET A 91 -3.49 27.09 -37.88
C MET A 91 -4.08 25.68 -37.85
N THR A 92 -5.39 25.58 -37.71
CA THR A 92 -6.13 24.31 -37.73
C THR A 92 -6.93 24.14 -39.02
N GLU A 93 -7.30 22.89 -39.32
CA GLU A 93 -8.06 22.52 -40.53
C GLU A 93 -9.44 23.21 -40.59
N ASP A 94 -10.03 23.53 -39.44
CA ASP A 94 -11.30 24.26 -39.35
C ASP A 94 -11.18 25.78 -39.58
N GLY A 95 -9.99 26.26 -39.92
CA GLY A 95 -9.72 27.67 -40.19
C GLY A 95 -9.37 28.50 -38.96
N SER A 96 -9.32 27.92 -37.75
CA SER A 96 -8.93 28.68 -36.55
C SER A 96 -7.45 29.05 -36.58
N VAL A 97 -7.15 30.29 -36.16
CA VAL A 97 -5.79 30.79 -35.98
C VAL A 97 -5.59 31.09 -34.49
N ILE A 98 -4.63 30.41 -33.87
CA ILE A 98 -4.44 30.44 -32.42
C ILE A 98 -3.03 30.92 -32.11
N GLY A 99 -2.92 32.16 -31.64
CA GLY A 99 -1.65 32.74 -31.21
C GLY A 99 -1.13 32.15 -29.89
N TYR A 100 0.18 32.01 -29.80
CA TYR A 100 0.87 31.45 -28.63
C TYR A 100 2.08 32.27 -28.22
N ASP A 101 2.38 32.27 -26.92
CA ASP A 101 3.66 32.72 -26.39
C ASP A 101 4.60 31.51 -26.17
N TYR A 102 4.03 30.35 -25.86
CA TYR A 102 4.72 29.07 -25.77
C TYR A 102 3.94 27.96 -26.48
N LEU A 103 4.65 27.05 -27.15
CA LEU A 103 4.07 25.95 -27.91
C LEU A 103 4.65 24.60 -27.48
N VAL A 104 3.78 23.60 -27.26
CA VAL A 104 4.17 22.22 -26.95
C VAL A 104 3.62 21.27 -28.01
N ILE A 105 4.49 20.57 -28.73
CA ILE A 105 4.12 19.59 -29.77
C ILE A 105 4.22 18.18 -29.18
N ALA A 106 3.09 17.46 -29.18
CA ALA A 106 2.89 16.17 -28.51
C ALA A 106 2.02 15.22 -29.36
N THR A 107 2.18 15.25 -30.69
CA THR A 107 1.29 14.58 -31.66
C THR A 107 1.44 13.06 -31.71
N GLY A 108 2.52 12.49 -31.17
CA GLY A 108 2.72 11.04 -31.09
C GLY A 108 2.78 10.37 -32.47
N HIS A 109 1.97 9.32 -32.66
CA HIS A 109 1.92 8.52 -33.87
C HIS A 109 0.70 8.88 -34.74
N ASN A 110 0.83 8.68 -36.05
CA ASN A 110 -0.26 8.88 -36.99
C ASN A 110 -1.12 7.61 -37.02
N ASP A 111 -2.29 7.70 -36.41
CA ASP A 111 -3.24 6.61 -36.32
C ASP A 111 -4.62 7.08 -36.79
N LEU A 112 -5.29 6.24 -37.57
CA LEU A 112 -6.70 6.41 -37.89
C LEU A 112 -7.52 5.97 -36.67
N PHE A 113 -7.94 6.95 -35.87
CA PHE A 113 -8.84 6.70 -34.74
C PHE A 113 -10.18 7.40 -34.93
N PRO A 114 -11.25 6.83 -34.36
CA PRO A 114 -12.49 7.56 -34.19
C PRO A 114 -12.25 8.90 -33.49
N LYS A 115 -12.92 9.96 -33.96
CA LYS A 115 -12.70 11.32 -33.44
C LYS A 115 -13.45 11.54 -32.13
N THR A 116 -14.58 10.85 -31.94
CA THR A 116 -15.43 10.97 -30.74
C THR A 116 -15.19 9.84 -29.74
N ARG A 117 -15.45 10.12 -28.45
CA ARG A 117 -15.36 9.09 -27.40
C ARG A 117 -16.37 7.96 -27.64
N GLN A 118 -17.58 8.29 -28.09
CA GLN A 118 -18.63 7.31 -28.31
C GLN A 118 -18.24 6.33 -29.41
N GLU A 119 -17.77 6.82 -30.56
CA GLU A 119 -17.31 5.96 -31.64
C GLU A 119 -16.12 5.10 -31.21
N LYS A 120 -15.20 5.64 -30.37
CA LYS A 120 -14.07 4.85 -29.86
C LYS A 120 -14.52 3.71 -28.94
N LEU A 121 -15.52 3.92 -28.09
CA LEU A 121 -16.10 2.85 -27.26
C LEU A 121 -16.84 1.81 -28.11
N SER A 122 -17.61 2.26 -29.11
CA SER A 122 -18.26 1.36 -30.07
C SER A 122 -17.25 0.55 -30.88
N HIS A 123 -16.10 1.14 -31.23
CA HIS A 123 -15.01 0.44 -31.88
C HIS A 123 -14.41 -0.65 -30.99
N TYR A 124 -14.20 -0.41 -29.69
CA TYR A 124 -13.79 -1.48 -28.77
C TYR A 124 -14.83 -2.59 -28.65
N GLN A 125 -16.12 -2.24 -28.66
CA GLN A 125 -17.18 -3.25 -28.68
C GLN A 125 -17.15 -4.09 -29.97
N SER A 126 -16.91 -3.47 -31.14
CA SER A 126 -16.85 -4.22 -32.40
C SER A 126 -15.61 -5.12 -32.49
N GLU A 127 -14.45 -4.67 -32.02
CA GLU A 127 -13.25 -5.51 -31.92
C GLU A 127 -13.46 -6.69 -30.96
N TYR A 128 -14.14 -6.47 -29.83
CA TYR A 128 -14.52 -7.55 -28.92
C TYR A 128 -15.42 -8.60 -29.57
N GLU A 129 -16.47 -8.18 -30.29
CA GLU A 129 -17.36 -9.12 -30.98
C GLU A 129 -16.64 -9.89 -32.11
N LYS A 130 -15.71 -9.24 -32.83
CA LYS A 130 -14.85 -9.91 -33.81
C LYS A 130 -13.99 -11.00 -33.15
N ILE A 131 -13.31 -10.67 -32.06
CA ILE A 131 -12.50 -11.64 -31.30
C ILE A 131 -13.39 -12.78 -30.81
N LYS A 132 -14.51 -12.46 -30.16
CA LYS A 132 -15.43 -13.43 -29.58
C LYS A 132 -15.99 -14.41 -30.62
N SER A 133 -16.38 -13.92 -31.80
CA SER A 133 -16.94 -14.74 -32.89
C SER A 133 -15.91 -15.51 -33.72
N SER A 134 -14.63 -15.12 -33.66
CA SER A 134 -13.53 -15.84 -34.34
C SER A 134 -13.15 -17.15 -33.64
N GLY A 135 -12.82 -18.19 -34.39
CA GLY A 135 -12.17 -19.40 -33.88
C GLY A 135 -10.64 -19.31 -33.92
N SER A 136 -10.11 -18.47 -34.81
CA SER A 136 -8.68 -18.31 -35.07
C SER A 136 -8.26 -16.84 -35.25
N VAL A 137 -7.16 -16.45 -34.60
CA VAL A 137 -6.65 -15.08 -34.56
C VAL A 137 -5.19 -15.04 -34.98
N LEU A 138 -4.87 -14.22 -35.97
CA LEU A 138 -3.50 -13.92 -36.39
C LEU A 138 -3.03 -12.58 -35.80
N ILE A 139 -1.88 -12.56 -35.14
CA ILE A 139 -1.26 -11.33 -34.62
C ILE A 139 0.07 -11.11 -35.33
N VAL A 140 0.21 -9.98 -36.02
CA VAL A 140 1.41 -9.63 -36.79
C VAL A 140 2.25 -8.61 -36.03
N GLY A 141 3.37 -9.06 -35.47
CA GLY A 141 4.36 -8.25 -34.74
C GLY A 141 4.55 -8.68 -33.29
N GLY A 142 5.75 -9.18 -32.95
CA GLY A 142 6.14 -9.67 -31.62
C GLY A 142 6.71 -8.60 -30.66
N GLY A 143 6.29 -7.34 -30.83
CA GLY A 143 6.59 -6.25 -29.88
C GLY A 143 5.74 -6.33 -28.60
N PRO A 144 5.78 -5.31 -27.71
CA PRO A 144 4.98 -5.33 -26.49
C PRO A 144 3.49 -5.45 -26.83
N SER A 145 3.02 -4.71 -27.83
CA SER A 145 1.61 -4.70 -28.20
C SER A 145 1.11 -6.06 -28.69
N GLY A 146 1.88 -6.76 -29.54
CA GLY A 146 1.46 -8.07 -30.02
C GLY A 146 1.53 -9.15 -28.94
N VAL A 147 2.58 -9.13 -28.11
CA VAL A 147 2.70 -10.05 -26.96
C VAL A 147 1.58 -9.83 -25.95
N GLU A 148 1.28 -8.57 -25.60
CA GLU A 148 0.20 -8.24 -24.68
C GLU A 148 -1.16 -8.65 -25.25
N LEU A 149 -1.44 -8.34 -26.53
CA LEU A 149 -2.72 -8.71 -27.16
C LEU A 149 -2.89 -10.23 -27.24
N ALA A 150 -1.84 -10.97 -27.64
CA ALA A 150 -1.86 -12.43 -27.66
C ALA A 150 -2.17 -12.99 -26.27
N ALA A 151 -1.54 -12.44 -25.23
CA ALA A 151 -1.74 -12.87 -23.86
C ALA A 151 -3.12 -12.51 -23.30
N GLU A 152 -3.69 -11.35 -23.66
CA GLU A 152 -5.06 -10.99 -23.31
C GLU A 152 -6.08 -11.97 -23.92
N ILE A 153 -5.95 -12.25 -25.23
CA ILE A 153 -6.86 -13.16 -25.92
C ILE A 153 -6.69 -14.59 -25.39
N ALA A 154 -5.46 -15.07 -25.18
CA ALA A 154 -5.19 -16.42 -24.69
C ALA A 154 -5.73 -16.69 -23.27
N VAL A 155 -5.85 -15.65 -22.44
CA VAL A 155 -6.39 -15.77 -21.07
C VAL A 155 -7.91 -15.66 -21.04
N ASP A 156 -8.48 -14.75 -21.82
CA ASP A 156 -9.93 -14.49 -21.81
C ASP A 156 -10.71 -15.43 -22.74
N PHE A 157 -10.04 -16.00 -23.74
CA PHE A 157 -10.59 -16.92 -24.74
C PHE A 157 -9.66 -18.13 -24.97
N PRO A 158 -9.49 -19.01 -23.96
CA PRO A 158 -8.51 -20.10 -23.98
C PRO A 158 -8.77 -21.17 -25.05
N GLU A 159 -9.96 -21.18 -25.67
CA GLU A 159 -10.36 -22.11 -26.72
C GLU A 159 -9.90 -21.70 -28.13
N LYS A 160 -9.48 -20.44 -28.33
CA LYS A 160 -9.17 -19.90 -29.66
C LYS A 160 -7.76 -20.27 -30.12
N LYS A 161 -7.60 -20.55 -31.41
CA LYS A 161 -6.28 -20.72 -32.02
C LYS A 161 -5.64 -19.35 -32.22
N ILE A 162 -4.49 -19.10 -31.62
CA ILE A 162 -3.76 -17.84 -31.74
C ILE A 162 -2.41 -18.11 -32.40
N THR A 163 -2.13 -17.42 -33.50
CA THR A 163 -0.83 -17.47 -34.18
C THR A 163 -0.22 -16.08 -34.16
N LEU A 164 0.98 -15.95 -33.59
CA LEU A 164 1.74 -14.71 -33.52
C LEU A 164 2.96 -14.79 -34.43
N VAL A 165 3.00 -13.94 -35.46
CA VAL A 165 4.09 -13.90 -36.44
C VAL A 165 4.94 -12.67 -36.20
N HIS A 166 6.26 -12.84 -36.13
CA HIS A 166 7.21 -11.75 -35.93
C HIS A 166 8.41 -11.86 -36.87
N LYS A 167 8.79 -10.73 -37.47
CA LYS A 167 9.88 -10.68 -38.46
C LYS A 167 11.27 -10.94 -37.87
N GLY A 168 11.43 -10.67 -36.58
CA GLY A 168 12.70 -10.77 -35.88
C GLY A 168 12.96 -12.17 -35.33
N PRO A 169 14.19 -12.43 -34.86
CA PRO A 169 14.59 -13.74 -34.36
C PRO A 169 14.04 -14.05 -32.95
N ARG A 170 13.41 -13.10 -32.27
CA ARG A 170 12.80 -13.27 -30.95
C ARG A 170 11.71 -12.24 -30.68
N LEU A 171 10.82 -12.55 -29.74
CA LEU A 171 9.86 -11.60 -29.20
C LEU A 171 10.56 -10.50 -28.38
N LEU A 172 9.91 -9.35 -28.22
CA LEU A 172 10.34 -8.26 -27.35
C LEU A 172 11.83 -7.88 -27.55
N GLU A 173 12.27 -7.68 -28.80
CA GLU A 173 13.69 -7.48 -29.16
C GLU A 173 14.39 -6.34 -28.39
N PHE A 174 13.64 -5.32 -27.98
CA PHE A 174 14.13 -4.17 -27.21
C PHE A 174 14.16 -4.43 -25.69
N VAL A 175 13.81 -5.64 -25.24
CA VAL A 175 13.92 -6.07 -23.84
C VAL A 175 15.02 -7.14 -23.75
N GLY A 176 15.64 -7.27 -22.57
CA GLY A 176 16.67 -8.28 -22.32
C GLY A 176 16.23 -9.69 -22.68
N GLN A 177 17.17 -10.50 -23.20
CA GLN A 177 16.91 -11.86 -23.72
C GLN A 177 16.08 -12.72 -22.77
N LYS A 178 16.43 -12.74 -21.47
CA LYS A 178 15.71 -13.51 -20.44
C LYS A 178 14.23 -13.15 -20.32
N ALA A 179 13.85 -11.90 -20.58
CA ALA A 179 12.46 -11.46 -20.57
C ALA A 179 11.73 -11.92 -21.82
N ALA A 180 12.39 -11.90 -22.98
CA ALA A 180 11.87 -12.43 -24.23
C ALA A 180 11.61 -13.93 -24.15
N ASP A 181 12.58 -14.71 -23.66
CA ASP A 181 12.47 -16.17 -23.53
C ASP A 181 11.28 -16.54 -22.66
N LYS A 182 11.18 -15.92 -21.47
CA LYS A 182 10.07 -16.17 -20.55
C LYS A 182 8.71 -15.72 -21.09
N ALA A 183 8.67 -14.69 -21.95
CA ALA A 183 7.43 -14.30 -22.62
C ALA A 183 7.02 -15.35 -23.67
N SER A 184 7.98 -15.89 -24.43
CA SER A 184 7.75 -16.99 -25.37
C SER A 184 7.24 -18.23 -24.65
N ASP A 185 7.97 -18.69 -23.62
CA ASP A 185 7.60 -19.87 -22.83
C ASP A 185 6.17 -19.73 -22.27
N TRP A 186 5.81 -18.53 -21.78
CA TRP A 186 4.49 -18.28 -21.24
C TRP A 186 3.42 -18.33 -22.33
N LEU A 187 3.65 -17.71 -23.50
CA LEU A 187 2.71 -17.75 -24.63
C LEU A 187 2.52 -19.19 -25.15
N GLU A 188 3.61 -19.94 -25.30
CA GLU A 188 3.58 -21.34 -25.72
C GLU A 188 2.84 -22.23 -24.70
N SER A 189 3.02 -21.97 -23.39
CA SER A 189 2.24 -22.64 -22.33
C SER A 189 0.73 -22.38 -22.43
N LYS A 190 0.33 -21.31 -23.12
CA LYS A 190 -1.05 -20.95 -23.43
C LYS A 190 -1.49 -21.39 -24.83
N LYS A 191 -0.71 -22.26 -25.49
CA LYS A 191 -0.96 -22.79 -26.85
C LYS A 191 -1.00 -21.70 -27.93
N VAL A 192 -0.30 -20.59 -27.72
CA VAL A 192 -0.06 -19.59 -28.76
C VAL A 192 1.05 -20.10 -29.66
N GLU A 193 0.78 -20.18 -30.96
CA GLU A 193 1.76 -20.58 -31.98
C GLU A 193 2.62 -19.36 -32.34
N VAL A 194 3.92 -19.40 -32.05
CA VAL A 194 4.85 -18.29 -32.31
C VAL A 194 5.73 -18.61 -33.52
N ILE A 195 5.65 -17.78 -34.56
CA ILE A 195 6.43 -17.91 -35.79
C ILE A 195 7.40 -16.73 -35.88
N LEU A 196 8.69 -17.01 -35.83
CA LEU A 196 9.77 -16.01 -35.83
C LEU A 196 10.47 -15.96 -37.20
N ASN A 197 11.24 -14.91 -37.45
CA ASN A 197 11.97 -14.68 -38.71
C ASN A 197 11.07 -14.63 -39.96
N GLN A 198 9.79 -14.32 -39.79
CA GLN A 198 8.84 -14.27 -40.91
C GLN A 198 7.98 -13.01 -40.83
N SER A 199 7.66 -12.43 -41.99
CA SER A 199 6.67 -11.36 -42.12
C SER A 199 5.40 -11.88 -42.79
N VAL A 200 4.27 -11.25 -42.54
CA VAL A 200 3.01 -11.56 -43.22
C VAL A 200 2.74 -10.50 -44.27
N ASP A 201 2.40 -10.93 -45.49
CA ASP A 201 1.93 -10.03 -46.55
C ASP A 201 0.41 -9.90 -46.47
N LEU A 202 -0.06 -8.76 -45.98
CA LEU A 202 -1.49 -8.47 -45.86
C LEU A 202 -2.15 -8.12 -47.21
N SER A 203 -1.38 -7.82 -48.26
CA SER A 203 -1.94 -7.57 -49.60
C SER A 203 -2.41 -8.85 -50.30
N SER A 204 -1.93 -10.01 -49.84
CA SER A 204 -2.34 -11.33 -50.32
C SER A 204 -3.71 -11.78 -49.81
N ALA A 205 -4.25 -11.12 -48.78
CA ALA A 205 -5.61 -11.34 -48.30
C ALA A 205 -6.59 -10.70 -49.28
N SER A 206 -7.00 -11.46 -50.30
CA SER A 206 -8.13 -11.08 -51.16
C SER A 206 -9.37 -10.94 -50.26
N ASP A 207 -10.12 -9.84 -50.39
CA ASP A 207 -11.31 -9.55 -49.59
C ASP A 207 -12.18 -10.82 -49.39
N GLY A 208 -12.19 -11.34 -48.16
CA GLY A 208 -12.97 -12.52 -47.75
C GLY A 208 -12.20 -13.84 -47.59
N ASN A 209 -10.97 -13.98 -48.11
CA ASN A 209 -10.17 -15.19 -47.89
C ASN A 209 -9.39 -15.06 -46.56
N LYS A 210 -9.76 -15.90 -45.58
CA LYS A 210 -9.16 -16.05 -44.25
C LYS A 210 -7.76 -16.69 -44.29
N ILE A 211 -6.99 -16.40 -45.32
CA ILE A 211 -5.73 -17.06 -45.68
C ILE A 211 -4.64 -16.00 -45.78
N TYR A 212 -3.57 -16.18 -45.02
CA TYR A 212 -2.43 -15.28 -44.96
C TYR A 212 -1.16 -16.03 -45.32
N ARG A 213 -0.27 -15.40 -46.09
CA ARG A 213 0.99 -16.01 -46.48
C ARG A 213 2.16 -15.35 -45.76
N THR A 214 3.05 -16.18 -45.21
CA THR A 214 4.29 -15.70 -44.60
C THR A 214 5.40 -15.57 -45.65
N SER A 215 6.44 -14.79 -45.34
CA SER A 215 7.66 -14.70 -46.15
C SER A 215 8.42 -16.03 -46.26
N GLY A 216 8.17 -16.97 -45.34
CA GLY A 216 8.69 -18.34 -45.40
C GLY A 216 7.94 -19.26 -46.37
N GLY A 217 6.83 -18.79 -46.94
CA GLY A 217 5.96 -19.58 -47.83
C GLY A 217 4.86 -20.36 -47.11
N GLU A 218 4.78 -20.27 -45.78
CA GLU A 218 3.74 -20.92 -44.98
C GLU A 218 2.39 -20.23 -45.19
N THR A 219 1.31 -21.01 -45.09
CA THR A 219 -0.06 -20.54 -45.24
C THR A 219 -0.78 -20.63 -43.89
N ILE A 220 -1.23 -19.50 -43.37
CA ILE A 220 -1.93 -19.38 -42.09
C ILE A 220 -3.40 -19.11 -42.36
N HIS A 221 -4.27 -19.96 -41.82
CA HIS A 221 -5.71 -19.72 -41.80
C HIS A 221 -6.11 -19.02 -40.51
N ALA A 222 -6.68 -17.82 -40.61
CA ALA A 222 -7.20 -17.07 -39.45
C ALA A 222 -8.47 -16.29 -39.80
N ASP A 223 -9.47 -16.35 -38.92
CA ASP A 223 -10.74 -15.64 -39.11
C ASP A 223 -10.59 -14.13 -39.04
N ILE A 224 -9.67 -13.65 -38.20
CA ILE A 224 -9.33 -12.24 -38.01
C ILE A 224 -7.82 -12.06 -37.86
N HIS A 225 -7.32 -10.85 -38.15
CA HIS A 225 -5.93 -10.49 -37.89
C HIS A 225 -5.79 -9.13 -37.20
N PHE A 226 -4.70 -8.97 -36.43
CA PHE A 226 -4.31 -7.71 -35.78
C PHE A 226 -2.89 -7.32 -36.16
N LEU A 227 -2.72 -6.06 -36.59
CA LEU A 227 -1.42 -5.51 -36.92
C LEU A 227 -0.82 -4.79 -35.70
N CYS A 228 0.27 -5.34 -35.17
CA CYS A 228 0.99 -4.87 -33.98
C CYS A 228 2.44 -4.46 -34.31
N VAL A 229 2.65 -3.90 -35.51
CA VAL A 229 3.96 -3.35 -35.94
C VAL A 229 4.08 -1.87 -35.60
N GLY A 230 5.31 -1.35 -35.68
CA GLY A 230 5.59 0.07 -35.42
C GLY A 230 4.77 1.00 -36.32
N LYS A 231 4.25 2.08 -35.72
CA LYS A 231 3.38 3.05 -36.38
C LYS A 231 4.19 4.24 -36.91
N PRO A 232 3.73 4.89 -37.99
CA PRO A 232 4.38 6.11 -38.49
C PRO A 232 4.23 7.27 -37.49
N LEU A 233 5.23 8.16 -37.43
CA LEU A 233 5.22 9.33 -36.56
C LEU A 233 4.27 10.42 -37.09
N SER A 234 3.58 11.12 -36.20
CA SER A 234 2.69 12.25 -36.51
C SER A 234 3.43 13.60 -36.53
N SER A 235 4.70 13.58 -36.90
CA SER A 235 5.56 14.78 -37.04
C SER A 235 5.82 15.15 -38.49
N GLN A 236 5.43 14.32 -39.47
CA GLN A 236 5.71 14.55 -40.89
C GLN A 236 5.11 15.85 -41.43
N TRP A 237 3.93 16.25 -40.95
CA TRP A 237 3.27 17.50 -41.34
C TRP A 237 4.09 18.74 -40.99
N LEU A 238 5.00 18.65 -40.02
CA LEU A 238 5.91 19.76 -39.66
C LEU A 238 6.86 20.14 -40.80
N ASN A 239 7.07 19.25 -41.79
CA ASN A 239 7.90 19.53 -42.96
C ASN A 239 7.33 20.67 -43.84
N GLY A 240 6.01 20.90 -43.77
CA GLY A 240 5.34 22.03 -44.44
C GLY A 240 5.34 23.33 -43.63
N THR A 241 6.00 23.37 -42.47
CA THR A 241 5.90 24.49 -41.52
C THR A 241 7.26 25.18 -41.31
N VAL A 242 7.26 26.22 -40.46
CA VAL A 242 8.49 26.90 -40.03
C VAL A 242 9.45 26.02 -39.20
N LEU A 243 9.05 24.77 -38.90
CA LEU A 243 9.84 23.77 -38.16
C LEU A 243 10.44 22.67 -39.05
N LYS A 244 10.38 22.79 -40.38
CA LYS A 244 10.93 21.78 -41.32
C LYS A 244 12.39 21.41 -41.03
N ASP A 245 13.22 22.39 -40.70
CA ASP A 245 14.66 22.21 -40.44
C ASP A 245 14.95 21.68 -39.02
N SER A 246 13.89 21.43 -38.23
CA SER A 246 13.97 20.86 -36.88
C SER A 246 13.72 19.34 -36.86
N LEU A 247 13.49 18.71 -38.01
CA LEU A 247 13.31 17.26 -38.13
C LEU A 247 14.64 16.58 -38.48
N ASP A 248 14.89 15.41 -37.90
CA ASP A 248 15.98 14.53 -38.33
C ASP A 248 15.62 13.74 -39.59
N GLY A 249 16.59 13.01 -40.16
CA GLY A 249 16.37 12.20 -41.37
C GLY A 249 15.35 11.05 -41.22
N LYS A 250 14.82 10.80 -40.01
CA LYS A 250 13.76 9.82 -39.73
C LYS A 250 12.42 10.51 -39.41
N GLY A 251 12.32 11.82 -39.60
CA GLY A 251 11.13 12.61 -39.30
C GLY A 251 10.90 12.88 -37.81
N ARG A 252 11.89 12.68 -36.93
CA ARG A 252 11.77 12.98 -35.49
C ARG A 252 12.19 14.40 -35.20
N VAL A 253 11.51 15.07 -34.27
CA VAL A 253 11.82 16.44 -33.84
C VAL A 253 13.10 16.45 -32.99
N MET A 254 14.06 17.27 -33.39
CA MET A 254 15.32 17.49 -32.67
C MET A 254 15.12 18.44 -31.49
N VAL A 255 15.41 17.94 -30.28
CA VAL A 255 15.26 18.72 -29.04
C VAL A 255 16.55 18.82 -28.23
N ASP A 256 16.68 19.88 -27.43
CA ASP A 256 17.75 20.04 -26.44
C ASP A 256 17.43 19.36 -25.11
N GLU A 257 18.35 19.45 -24.14
CA GLU A 257 18.18 18.88 -22.79
C GLU A 257 17.00 19.49 -22.00
N TYR A 258 16.46 20.64 -22.41
CA TYR A 258 15.29 21.27 -21.81
C TYR A 258 13.99 20.91 -22.55
N LEU A 259 14.08 20.01 -23.54
CA LEU A 259 13.02 19.58 -24.45
C LEU A 259 12.50 20.71 -25.38
N ARG A 260 13.32 21.73 -25.61
CA ARG A 260 13.05 22.79 -26.59
C ARG A 260 13.45 22.31 -27.98
N ILE A 261 12.67 22.67 -28.98
CA ILE A 261 13.03 22.41 -30.38
C ILE A 261 14.29 23.19 -30.73
N ARG A 262 15.24 22.54 -31.40
CA ARG A 262 16.52 23.16 -31.76
C ARG A 262 16.27 24.44 -32.57
N GLY A 263 16.91 25.54 -32.16
CA GLY A 263 16.74 26.86 -32.79
C GLY A 263 15.53 27.68 -32.30
N ARG A 264 14.73 27.14 -31.38
CA ARG A 264 13.56 27.82 -30.81
C ARG A 264 13.69 27.98 -29.29
N SER A 265 13.31 29.15 -28.77
CA SER A 265 13.39 29.42 -27.33
C SER A 265 12.11 29.07 -26.57
N ASN A 266 10.96 29.18 -27.24
CA ASN A 266 9.61 29.06 -26.67
C ASN A 266 8.78 27.89 -27.24
N VAL A 267 9.37 27.06 -28.11
CA VAL A 267 8.70 25.88 -28.71
C VAL A 267 9.34 24.60 -28.18
N PHE A 268 8.51 23.66 -27.75
CA PHE A 268 8.89 22.40 -27.12
C PHE A 268 8.30 21.21 -27.89
N ALA A 269 8.99 20.07 -27.87
CA ALA A 269 8.45 18.81 -28.40
C ALA A 269 8.66 17.68 -27.39
N VAL A 270 7.64 16.85 -27.20
CA VAL A 270 7.61 15.82 -26.16
C VAL A 270 7.00 14.51 -26.65
N GLY A 271 7.41 13.41 -26.03
CA GLY A 271 6.89 12.08 -26.31
C GLY A 271 7.52 11.47 -27.57
N ASP A 272 6.75 10.66 -28.28
CA ASP A 272 7.26 9.72 -29.28
C ASP A 272 7.89 10.39 -30.50
N ILE A 273 7.48 11.63 -30.81
CA ILE A 273 8.01 12.41 -31.94
C ILE A 273 9.45 12.87 -31.76
N THR A 274 10.02 12.79 -30.55
CA THR A 274 11.35 13.33 -30.25
C THR A 274 12.49 12.41 -30.74
N ASN A 275 13.61 13.00 -31.13
CA ASN A 275 14.82 12.25 -31.54
C ASN A 275 15.62 11.65 -30.37
N ILE A 276 15.11 11.75 -29.14
CA ILE A 276 15.77 11.23 -27.92
C ILE A 276 15.97 9.71 -28.06
N PRO A 277 17.21 9.20 -27.88
CA PRO A 277 17.56 7.79 -28.09
C PRO A 277 17.13 6.94 -26.89
N GLU A 278 15.83 6.66 -26.82
CA GLU A 278 15.20 5.86 -25.76
C GLU A 278 13.98 5.13 -26.30
N MET A 279 13.51 4.13 -25.55
CA MET A 279 12.23 3.49 -25.83
C MET A 279 11.08 4.49 -25.68
N LYS A 280 10.19 4.52 -26.67
CA LYS A 280 9.00 5.38 -26.63
C LYS A 280 7.91 4.75 -25.77
N GLN A 281 7.83 5.17 -24.51
CA GLN A 281 6.91 4.62 -23.51
C GLN A 281 6.07 5.70 -22.83
N GLY A 282 4.88 5.32 -22.37
CA GLY A 282 3.94 6.22 -21.72
C GLY A 282 4.49 6.95 -20.48
N TYR A 283 5.21 6.26 -19.60
CA TYR A 283 5.77 6.90 -18.40
C TYR A 283 6.88 7.92 -18.74
N ILE A 284 7.62 7.67 -19.82
CA ILE A 284 8.65 8.57 -20.34
C ILE A 284 7.97 9.82 -20.92
N ALA A 285 6.89 9.64 -21.69
CA ALA A 285 6.09 10.76 -22.20
C ALA A 285 5.48 11.62 -21.06
N GLU A 286 5.03 11.02 -19.95
CA GLU A 286 4.61 11.78 -18.75
C GLU A 286 5.78 12.52 -18.10
N THR A 287 6.98 11.93 -18.10
CA THR A 287 8.19 12.57 -17.58
C THR A 287 8.58 13.79 -18.43
N HIS A 288 8.53 13.67 -19.76
CA HIS A 288 8.73 14.79 -20.68
C HIS A 288 7.75 15.94 -20.41
N ALA A 289 6.47 15.63 -20.23
CA ALA A 289 5.46 16.64 -19.93
C ALA A 289 5.77 17.40 -18.64
N ASN A 290 6.17 16.71 -17.56
CA ASN A 290 6.54 17.36 -16.30
C ASN A 290 7.75 18.30 -16.45
N VAL A 291 8.76 17.91 -17.22
CA VAL A 291 9.93 18.76 -17.51
C VAL A 291 9.51 20.02 -18.25
N VAL A 292 8.74 19.89 -19.33
CA VAL A 292 8.27 21.05 -20.13
C VAL A 292 7.35 21.95 -19.32
N VAL A 293 6.40 21.40 -18.56
CA VAL A 293 5.51 22.20 -17.68
C VAL A 293 6.32 23.03 -16.70
N LYS A 294 7.32 22.43 -16.03
CA LYS A 294 8.19 23.16 -15.11
C LYS A 294 8.99 24.24 -15.81
N ASN A 295 9.54 23.93 -16.99
CA ASN A 295 10.33 24.88 -17.77
C ASN A 295 9.50 26.08 -18.24
N ILE A 296 8.28 25.84 -18.75
CA ILE A 296 7.36 26.92 -19.16
C ILE A 296 6.99 27.80 -17.96
N LYS A 297 6.67 27.21 -16.79
CA LYS A 297 6.38 28.00 -15.57
C LYS A 297 7.56 28.89 -15.13
N VAL A 298 8.78 28.36 -15.21
CA VAL A 298 10.00 29.14 -14.90
C VAL A 298 10.18 30.29 -15.90
N MET A 299 9.95 30.04 -17.20
CA MET A 299 10.08 31.08 -18.23
C MET A 299 8.98 32.15 -18.13
N MET A 300 7.74 31.77 -17.86
CA MET A 300 6.62 32.71 -17.67
C MET A 300 6.84 33.67 -16.48
N SER A 301 7.53 33.22 -15.44
CA SER A 301 7.88 34.02 -14.26
C SER A 301 9.19 34.81 -14.40
N GLY A 302 9.80 34.85 -15.60
CA GLY A 302 11.08 35.53 -15.82
C GLY A 302 12.28 34.86 -15.15
N GLY A 303 12.15 33.58 -14.77
CA GLY A 303 13.20 32.82 -14.11
C GLY A 303 14.41 32.55 -15.01
N LYS A 304 15.62 32.58 -14.42
CA LYS A 304 16.88 32.30 -15.13
C LYS A 304 16.99 30.82 -15.54
N LYS A 305 17.70 30.56 -16.65
CA LYS A 305 17.99 29.21 -17.20
C LYS A 305 18.44 28.18 -16.15
N LYS A 306 19.23 28.59 -15.14
CA LYS A 306 19.70 27.72 -14.03
C LYS A 306 18.57 27.08 -13.21
N LYS A 307 17.35 27.62 -13.24
CA LYS A 307 16.16 27.08 -12.55
C LYS A 307 15.36 26.10 -13.42
N MET A 308 15.65 26.00 -14.72
CA MET A 308 15.02 25.05 -15.63
C MET A 308 15.51 23.63 -15.35
N SER A 309 14.65 22.64 -15.60
CA SER A 309 14.97 21.23 -15.47
C SER A 309 15.44 20.66 -16.79
N THR A 310 16.46 19.81 -16.71
CA THR A 310 16.96 19.05 -17.84
C THR A 310 16.38 17.64 -17.82
N TYR A 311 16.26 17.04 -19.00
CA TYR A 311 15.88 15.66 -19.20
C TYR A 311 17.09 14.87 -19.74
N LYS A 312 17.28 13.68 -19.18
CA LYS A 312 18.26 12.71 -19.67
C LYS A 312 17.59 11.34 -19.69
N PRO A 313 17.76 10.55 -20.77
CA PRO A 313 17.28 9.17 -20.82
C PRO A 313 17.76 8.36 -19.62
N GLY A 314 16.83 7.65 -18.99
CA GLY A 314 17.11 6.70 -17.91
C GLY A 314 17.48 5.31 -18.44
N PRO A 315 17.79 4.36 -17.55
CA PRO A 315 18.01 2.98 -17.95
C PRO A 315 16.73 2.34 -18.52
N GLU A 316 16.90 1.36 -19.39
CA GLU A 316 15.80 0.63 -20.02
C GLU A 316 15.00 -0.16 -18.99
N LEU A 317 13.75 0.25 -18.78
CA LEU A 317 12.75 -0.43 -17.96
C LEU A 317 11.59 -0.84 -18.86
N ALA A 318 11.19 -2.11 -18.79
CA ALA A 318 10.02 -2.60 -19.52
C ALA A 318 9.20 -3.52 -18.63
N ILE A 319 7.88 -3.31 -18.62
CA ILE A 319 6.92 -4.21 -17.98
C ILE A 319 5.88 -4.53 -19.03
N VAL A 320 5.78 -5.80 -19.42
CA VAL A 320 4.88 -6.32 -20.47
C VAL A 320 3.86 -7.22 -19.80
N SER A 321 2.56 -6.95 -19.95
CA SER A 321 1.52 -7.79 -19.33
C SER A 321 1.37 -9.12 -20.07
N LEU A 322 1.18 -10.20 -19.31
CA LEU A 322 0.87 -11.53 -19.83
C LEU A 322 -0.54 -11.90 -19.32
N GLY A 323 -1.54 -11.29 -19.94
CA GLY A 323 -2.95 -11.39 -19.57
C GLY A 323 -3.29 -10.75 -18.22
N ARG A 324 -4.27 -11.32 -17.51
CA ARG A 324 -4.91 -10.71 -16.33
C ARG A 324 -4.02 -10.61 -15.08
N LYS A 325 -3.15 -11.60 -14.87
CA LYS A 325 -2.46 -11.81 -13.58
C LYS A 325 -0.95 -11.86 -13.69
N ASP A 326 -0.39 -12.18 -14.85
CA ASP A 326 1.04 -12.32 -15.04
C ASP A 326 1.61 -11.14 -15.82
N SER A 327 2.92 -10.93 -15.68
CA SER A 327 3.68 -9.94 -16.44
C SER A 327 5.14 -10.34 -16.48
N VAL A 328 5.86 -9.87 -17.49
CA VAL A 328 7.32 -9.87 -17.54
C VAL A 328 7.81 -8.46 -17.24
N ALA A 329 8.69 -8.33 -16.24
CA ALA A 329 9.33 -7.07 -15.88
C ALA A 329 10.85 -7.19 -16.01
N GLN A 330 11.44 -6.29 -16.80
CA GLN A 330 12.88 -6.15 -16.98
C GLN A 330 13.35 -4.87 -16.28
N PHE A 331 14.14 -5.03 -15.22
CA PHE A 331 14.90 -3.98 -14.54
C PHE A 331 16.38 -4.06 -14.94
N PRO A 332 17.21 -3.03 -14.65
CA PRO A 332 18.61 -2.99 -15.11
C PRO A 332 19.45 -4.23 -14.74
N PHE A 333 19.17 -4.88 -13.62
CA PHE A 333 19.93 -6.05 -13.14
C PHE A 333 19.06 -7.29 -12.87
N VAL A 334 17.74 -7.20 -13.01
CA VAL A 334 16.80 -8.25 -12.57
C VAL A 334 15.66 -8.41 -13.56
N THR A 335 15.34 -9.65 -13.93
CA THR A 335 14.18 -10.01 -14.75
C THR A 335 13.20 -10.85 -13.92
N VAL A 336 12.00 -10.33 -13.67
CA VAL A 336 10.96 -11.00 -12.88
C VAL A 336 9.78 -11.34 -13.77
N VAL A 337 9.20 -12.54 -13.61
CA VAL A 337 8.01 -12.99 -14.34
C VAL A 337 7.01 -13.62 -13.39
N GLY A 338 5.72 -13.49 -13.72
CA GLY A 338 4.61 -14.11 -13.01
C GLY A 338 3.73 -13.10 -12.28
N CYS A 339 3.11 -13.56 -11.19
CA CYS A 339 2.04 -12.79 -10.53
C CYS A 339 2.53 -11.53 -9.82
N LEU A 340 3.78 -11.50 -9.32
CA LEU A 340 4.33 -10.35 -8.60
C LEU A 340 4.42 -9.09 -9.49
N PRO A 341 5.06 -9.12 -10.68
CA PRO A 341 5.00 -8.00 -11.61
C PRO A 341 3.59 -7.79 -12.19
N GLY A 342 2.77 -8.84 -12.29
CA GLY A 342 1.37 -8.72 -12.72
C GLY A 342 0.47 -7.95 -11.74
N LEU A 343 0.74 -8.01 -10.43
CA LEU A 343 0.08 -7.17 -9.43
C LEU A 343 0.40 -5.66 -9.63
N ILE A 344 1.54 -5.34 -10.24
CA ILE A 344 1.96 -3.96 -10.51
C ILE A 344 1.28 -3.42 -11.77
N LYS A 345 1.36 -4.15 -12.89
CA LYS A 345 0.82 -3.69 -14.19
C LYS A 345 -0.53 -4.35 -14.50
N SER A 346 -0.59 -5.67 -14.66
CA SER A 346 -1.71 -6.41 -15.27
C SER A 346 -3.08 -6.26 -14.59
N LYS A 347 -3.11 -5.91 -13.29
CA LYS A 347 -4.36 -5.73 -12.52
C LYS A 347 -5.19 -4.52 -12.94
N ASP A 348 -4.55 -3.38 -13.18
CA ASP A 348 -5.23 -2.10 -13.49
C ASP A 348 -4.63 -1.39 -14.70
N LEU A 349 -3.52 -1.91 -15.25
CA LEU A 349 -2.75 -1.32 -16.34
C LEU A 349 -2.44 0.16 -16.07
N PHE A 350 -2.15 0.50 -14.80
CA PHE A 350 -1.92 1.87 -14.32
C PHE A 350 -3.06 2.88 -14.59
N VAL A 351 -4.26 2.43 -14.99
CA VAL A 351 -5.38 3.31 -15.37
C VAL A 351 -5.76 4.26 -14.24
N GLY A 352 -5.93 3.75 -13.02
CA GLY A 352 -6.26 4.56 -11.85
C GLY A 352 -5.19 5.60 -11.52
N LYS A 353 -3.90 5.26 -11.69
CA LYS A 353 -2.78 6.19 -11.48
C LYS A 353 -2.84 7.33 -12.50
N THR A 354 -3.06 7.01 -13.77
CA THR A 354 -3.10 7.97 -14.89
C THR A 354 -4.34 8.88 -14.84
N ARG A 355 -5.49 8.35 -14.41
CA ARG A 355 -6.69 9.15 -14.11
C ARG A 355 -6.44 10.14 -12.98
N LYS A 356 -5.81 9.67 -11.89
CA LYS A 356 -5.47 10.52 -10.75
C LYS A 356 -4.49 11.64 -11.12
N ALA A 357 -3.51 11.37 -11.99
CA ALA A 357 -2.58 12.38 -12.50
C ALA A 357 -3.29 13.52 -13.25
N ARG A 358 -4.48 13.25 -13.81
CA ARG A 358 -5.35 14.25 -14.47
C ARG A 358 -6.42 14.84 -13.55
N GLY A 359 -6.37 14.55 -12.24
CA GLY A 359 -7.33 15.05 -11.27
C GLY A 359 -8.70 14.36 -11.32
N LEU A 360 -8.77 13.16 -11.92
CA LEU A 360 -10.01 12.38 -12.04
C LEU A 360 -10.06 11.28 -10.97
N ASN A 361 -11.27 10.80 -10.69
CA ASN A 361 -11.46 9.65 -9.80
C ASN A 361 -10.74 8.41 -10.38
N PRO A 362 -9.85 7.75 -9.62
CA PRO A 362 -9.15 6.55 -10.07
C PRO A 362 -10.09 5.38 -10.40
N LYS A 363 -11.30 5.38 -9.83
CA LYS A 363 -12.38 4.45 -10.18
C LYS A 363 -13.51 5.25 -10.84
N LEU A 364 -14.15 4.72 -11.88
CA LEU A 364 -15.45 5.25 -12.30
C LEU A 364 -16.49 4.87 -11.23
N PRO A 365 -17.42 5.76 -10.84
CA PRO A 365 -18.61 5.31 -10.12
C PRO A 365 -19.34 4.29 -10.99
N ARG A 366 -19.72 3.14 -10.44
CA ARG A 366 -20.70 2.28 -11.11
C ARG A 366 -21.94 3.15 -11.33
N PHE A 367 -22.48 3.16 -12.55
CA PHE A 367 -23.70 3.89 -12.83
C PHE A 367 -24.78 3.51 -11.80
N LYS A 368 -25.38 4.53 -11.21
CA LYS A 368 -26.53 4.43 -10.32
C LYS A 368 -27.72 3.99 -11.16
N ASP A 369 -28.31 2.85 -10.85
CA ASP A 369 -29.74 2.67 -11.05
C ASP A 369 -30.45 3.60 -10.04
N SER A 370 -31.44 4.33 -10.54
CA SER A 370 -32.22 5.35 -9.85
C SER A 370 -33.18 4.75 -8.85
N GLU A 371 -33.11 5.17 -7.58
CA GLU A 371 -34.22 5.78 -6.82
C GLU A 371 -33.79 6.10 -5.37
N ASP A 372 -34.11 7.34 -4.97
CA ASP A 372 -34.34 7.94 -3.66
C ASP A 372 -33.27 8.13 -2.55
N ASN A 373 -33.51 9.28 -1.89
CA ASN A 373 -32.72 10.02 -0.91
C ASN A 373 -32.53 9.26 0.42
N ASP A 374 -31.33 9.31 1.03
CA ASP A 374 -31.08 10.22 2.16
C ASP A 374 -29.63 10.15 2.67
N MET A 375 -29.24 11.26 3.28
CA MET A 375 -27.90 11.73 3.58
C MET A 375 -27.30 11.10 4.84
N PHE A 376 -26.69 9.91 4.78
CA PHE A 376 -25.62 9.39 5.70
C PHE A 376 -25.24 7.94 5.32
N ARG A 377 -24.33 7.71 4.35
CA ARG A 377 -23.68 6.39 4.15
C ARG A 377 -22.50 6.41 3.16
N GLU A 378 -21.39 7.05 3.51
CA GLU A 378 -20.09 6.61 2.97
C GLU A 378 -19.61 5.41 3.81
N SER A 379 -19.53 4.24 3.17
CA SER A 379 -18.99 2.94 3.62
C SER A 379 -19.98 1.79 3.86
N GLU A 380 -20.95 1.57 2.98
CA GLU A 380 -21.58 0.25 2.86
C GLU A 380 -22.13 0.05 1.43
N ASN A 381 -21.31 -0.55 0.56
CA ASN A 381 -21.68 -1.59 -0.39
C ASN A 381 -20.51 -1.95 -1.32
N THR A 382 -19.76 -2.98 -0.90
CA THR A 382 -19.36 -4.06 -1.79
C THR A 382 -19.48 -5.34 -0.98
N ASP A 383 -20.53 -6.10 -1.27
CA ASP A 383 -20.57 -7.56 -1.17
C ASP A 383 -19.52 -8.18 -2.10
N ASP A 384 -18.25 -7.84 -1.89
CA ASP A 384 -17.20 -8.81 -2.15
C ASP A 384 -17.13 -9.61 -0.85
N GLU A 385 -17.81 -10.77 -0.80
CA GLU A 385 -17.51 -11.76 0.24
C GLU A 385 -15.98 -11.86 0.30
N PRO A 386 -15.34 -11.64 1.46
CA PRO A 386 -13.92 -11.82 1.57
C PRO A 386 -13.60 -13.23 1.05
N PRO A 387 -12.56 -13.39 0.19
CA PRO A 387 -12.27 -14.68 -0.44
C PRO A 387 -12.25 -15.76 0.64
N LYS A 388 -12.75 -16.98 0.35
CA LYS A 388 -13.08 -17.99 1.38
C LYS A 388 -12.02 -18.17 2.49
N TRP A 389 -10.73 -18.00 2.19
CA TRP A 389 -9.62 -18.05 3.16
C TRP A 389 -9.57 -16.89 4.17
N MET A 390 -10.13 -15.72 3.85
CA MET A 390 -10.27 -14.55 4.72
C MET A 390 -11.50 -14.61 5.63
N LYS A 391 -12.31 -15.68 5.58
CA LYS A 391 -13.38 -15.87 6.57
C LYS A 391 -12.72 -16.07 7.95
N PHE A 392 -13.28 -15.43 8.99
CA PHE A 392 -12.73 -15.46 10.35
C PHE A 392 -12.44 -16.89 10.86
N ARG A 393 -13.33 -17.85 10.58
CA ARG A 393 -13.12 -19.27 10.93
C ARG A 393 -11.89 -19.86 10.24
N SER A 394 -11.69 -19.59 8.95
CA SER A 394 -10.54 -20.06 8.19
C SER A 394 -9.23 -19.48 8.71
N LEU A 395 -9.23 -18.20 9.10
CA LEU A 395 -8.06 -17.56 9.72
C LEU A 395 -7.71 -18.22 11.06
N LEU A 396 -8.69 -18.52 11.92
CA LEU A 396 -8.45 -19.22 13.17
C LEU A 396 -7.87 -20.63 12.95
N VAL A 397 -8.41 -21.38 12.00
CA VAL A 397 -7.90 -22.73 11.67
C VAL A 397 -6.47 -22.66 11.14
N PHE A 398 -6.19 -21.77 10.19
CA PHE A 398 -4.83 -21.61 9.66
C PHE A 398 -3.83 -21.18 10.76
N SER A 399 -4.26 -20.25 11.62
CA SER A 399 -3.49 -19.78 12.77
C SER A 399 -3.24 -20.86 13.82
N MET A 400 -4.18 -21.79 14.00
CA MET A 400 -4.04 -22.97 14.86
C MET A 400 -3.01 -23.94 14.28
N LEU A 401 -3.14 -24.29 12.99
CA LEU A 401 -2.20 -25.17 12.30
C LEU A 401 -0.77 -24.61 12.33
N LEU A 402 -0.62 -23.30 12.13
CA LEU A 402 0.67 -22.61 12.25
C LEU A 402 1.30 -22.79 13.64
N ARG A 403 0.51 -22.64 14.72
CA ARG A 403 1.01 -22.80 16.10
C ARG A 403 1.40 -24.24 16.40
N VAL A 404 0.61 -25.21 15.96
CA VAL A 404 0.95 -26.64 16.09
C VAL A 404 2.26 -26.94 15.37
N PHE A 405 2.40 -26.48 14.12
CA PHE A 405 3.64 -26.61 13.35
C PHE A 405 4.84 -26.00 14.07
N LEU A 406 4.71 -24.77 14.61
CA LEU A 406 5.79 -24.10 15.33
C LEU A 406 6.17 -24.79 16.63
N ILE A 407 5.23 -25.37 17.37
CA ILE A 407 5.53 -26.16 18.58
C ILE A 407 6.33 -27.40 18.20
N VAL A 408 5.89 -28.15 17.18
CA VAL A 408 6.58 -29.36 16.69
C VAL A 408 7.98 -29.02 16.16
N TYR A 409 8.07 -27.96 15.36
CA TYR A 409 9.35 -27.45 14.88
C TYR A 409 10.25 -26.99 16.03
N GLY A 410 9.68 -26.38 17.08
CA GLY A 410 10.40 -25.96 18.27
C GLY A 410 11.03 -27.12 19.02
N GLU A 411 10.32 -28.25 19.18
CA GLU A 411 10.88 -29.47 19.76
C GLU A 411 12.02 -30.04 18.90
N TRP A 412 11.85 -30.03 17.58
CA TRP A 412 12.90 -30.44 16.66
C TRP A 412 14.14 -29.53 16.78
N GLN A 413 13.96 -28.22 16.78
CA GLN A 413 15.03 -27.24 16.91
C GLN A 413 15.78 -27.40 18.25
N ASP A 414 15.06 -27.56 19.36
CA ASP A 414 15.66 -27.75 20.68
C ASP A 414 16.53 -29.02 20.78
N ALA A 415 16.22 -30.04 19.98
CA ALA A 415 16.99 -31.29 19.93
C ALA A 415 18.18 -31.25 18.96
N HIS A 416 18.18 -30.38 17.94
CA HIS A 416 19.16 -30.42 16.84
C HIS A 416 20.04 -29.16 16.72
N MET A 417 19.69 -28.06 17.39
CA MET A 417 20.40 -26.78 17.26
C MET A 417 20.92 -26.28 18.61
N GLU A 418 22.02 -25.53 18.57
CA GLU A 418 22.63 -24.93 19.75
C GLU A 418 21.71 -23.85 20.38
N VAL A 419 21.06 -23.04 19.55
CA VAL A 419 20.10 -22.01 20.01
C VAL A 419 18.71 -22.61 20.15
N ARG A 420 18.24 -22.69 21.39
CA ARG A 420 16.92 -23.24 21.72
C ARG A 420 15.77 -22.32 21.29
N TYR A 421 14.74 -22.95 20.77
CA TYR A 421 13.44 -22.35 20.52
C TYR A 421 12.67 -22.16 21.82
N THR A 422 12.64 -23.15 22.71
CA THR A 422 11.89 -23.03 23.98
C THR A 422 12.43 -21.90 24.86
N ASP A 423 11.52 -21.09 25.39
CA ASP A 423 11.85 -20.06 26.38
C ASP A 423 12.34 -20.71 27.67
N VAL A 424 13.38 -20.15 28.28
CA VAL A 424 13.94 -20.63 29.55
C VAL A 424 12.89 -20.59 30.65
N ASP A 425 12.00 -19.60 30.64
CA ASP A 425 10.90 -19.49 31.59
C ASP A 425 9.98 -20.73 31.54
N TYR A 426 9.78 -21.34 30.37
CA TYR A 426 8.95 -22.53 30.22
C TYR A 426 9.50 -23.75 30.98
N ILE A 427 10.83 -23.86 31.02
CA ILE A 427 11.52 -24.90 31.78
C ILE A 427 11.29 -24.66 33.27
N VAL A 428 11.46 -23.42 33.73
CA VAL A 428 11.22 -23.03 35.13
C VAL A 428 9.77 -23.29 35.55
N PHE A 429 8.80 -23.02 34.67
CA PHE A 429 7.39 -23.34 34.92
C PHE A 429 7.15 -24.85 35.02
N SER A 430 7.74 -25.63 34.11
CA SER A 430 7.54 -27.08 34.06
C SER A 430 8.17 -27.78 35.26
N ASP A 431 9.34 -27.33 35.72
CA ASP A 431 9.99 -27.84 36.93
C ASP A 431 9.11 -27.56 38.16
N ALA A 432 8.59 -26.33 38.29
CA ALA A 432 7.70 -25.94 39.38
C ALA A 432 6.37 -26.70 39.36
N ALA A 433 5.82 -26.95 38.17
CA ALA A 433 4.64 -27.79 37.98
C ALA A 433 4.89 -29.23 38.42
N SER A 434 6.08 -29.77 38.13
CA SER A 434 6.47 -31.12 38.59
C SER A 434 6.58 -31.21 40.11
N LEU A 435 7.12 -30.18 40.76
CA LEU A 435 7.16 -30.10 42.23
C LEU A 435 5.74 -30.07 42.83
N MET A 436 4.83 -29.30 42.22
CA MET A 436 3.43 -29.30 42.64
C MET A 436 2.73 -30.65 42.41
N ALA A 437 3.02 -31.32 41.29
CA ALA A 437 2.48 -32.66 41.00
C ALA A 437 2.95 -33.70 42.03
N SER A 438 4.14 -33.53 42.61
CA SER A 438 4.65 -34.35 43.72
C SER A 438 4.20 -33.87 45.12
N GLY A 439 3.28 -32.91 45.22
CA GLY A 439 2.76 -32.38 46.48
C GLY A 439 3.68 -31.37 47.18
N GLU A 440 4.73 -30.88 46.51
CA GLU A 440 5.66 -29.91 47.04
C GLU A 440 5.36 -28.47 46.62
N SER A 441 5.96 -27.50 47.30
CA SER A 441 5.83 -26.08 46.93
C SER A 441 6.58 -25.77 45.62
N PRO A 442 5.96 -25.05 44.66
CA PRO A 442 6.61 -24.66 43.40
C PRO A 442 7.83 -23.76 43.64
N TYR A 443 7.86 -23.04 44.77
CA TYR A 443 8.96 -22.14 45.15
C TYR A 443 10.22 -22.85 45.63
N LYS A 444 10.20 -24.18 45.79
CA LYS A 444 11.44 -24.96 45.96
C LYS A 444 12.34 -24.86 44.73
N ARG A 445 11.79 -24.58 43.54
CA ARG A 445 12.57 -24.14 42.39
C ARG A 445 13.05 -22.70 42.63
N THR A 446 14.32 -22.54 42.98
CA THR A 446 14.93 -21.25 43.38
C THR A 446 14.78 -20.10 42.39
N THR A 447 14.59 -20.38 41.10
CA THR A 447 14.39 -19.39 40.04
C THR A 447 12.92 -19.10 39.73
N TYR A 448 11.97 -19.81 40.34
CA TYR A 448 10.54 -19.63 40.12
C TYR A 448 10.02 -18.39 40.86
N ARG A 449 9.58 -17.38 40.11
CA ARG A 449 9.10 -16.09 40.64
C ARG A 449 7.69 -15.74 40.17
N TYR A 450 6.92 -16.76 39.78
CA TYR A 450 5.61 -16.62 39.17
C TYR A 450 4.50 -17.06 40.13
N SER A 451 3.25 -16.77 39.79
CA SER A 451 2.10 -17.17 40.61
C SER A 451 2.04 -18.69 40.76
N PRO A 452 1.73 -19.26 41.94
CA PRO A 452 1.55 -20.71 42.11
C PRO A 452 0.45 -21.27 41.20
N LEU A 453 -0.52 -20.43 40.84
CA LEU A 453 -1.61 -20.77 39.91
C LEU A 453 -1.07 -21.20 38.53
N LEU A 454 0.03 -20.59 38.06
CA LEU A 454 0.65 -20.97 36.79
C LEU A 454 1.27 -22.37 36.86
N ALA A 455 2.00 -22.68 37.94
CA ALA A 455 2.56 -24.01 38.15
C ALA A 455 1.45 -25.06 38.30
N LEU A 456 0.37 -24.75 39.03
CA LEU A 456 -0.80 -25.63 39.17
C LEU A 456 -1.43 -25.94 37.80
N LEU A 457 -1.66 -24.89 36.99
CA LEU A 457 -2.24 -24.99 35.66
C LEU A 457 -1.41 -25.87 34.71
N LEU A 458 -0.09 -25.94 34.94
CA LEU A 458 0.86 -26.70 34.15
C LEU A 458 1.18 -28.09 34.71
N THR A 459 0.57 -28.51 35.83
CA THR A 459 0.73 -29.86 36.37
C THR A 459 0.49 -30.99 35.34
N PRO A 460 -0.41 -30.86 34.33
CA PRO A 460 -0.55 -31.86 33.27
C PRO A 460 0.73 -32.10 32.46
N ASN A 461 1.69 -31.15 32.44
CA ASN A 461 2.97 -31.34 31.77
C ASN A 461 3.74 -32.56 32.33
N SER A 462 3.59 -32.85 33.62
CA SER A 462 4.28 -33.94 34.31
C SER A 462 3.61 -35.29 34.10
N PHE A 463 2.32 -35.33 33.75
CA PHE A 463 1.56 -36.58 33.61
C PHE A 463 1.48 -37.08 32.16
N PHE A 464 1.53 -36.17 31.18
CA PHE A 464 1.25 -36.52 29.78
C PHE A 464 2.41 -36.17 28.84
N HIS A 465 2.75 -34.88 28.70
CA HIS A 465 3.84 -34.44 27.83
C HIS A 465 4.34 -33.05 28.24
N ARG A 466 5.67 -32.86 28.22
CA ARG A 466 6.34 -31.63 28.66
C ARG A 466 5.87 -30.38 27.89
N SER A 467 5.42 -30.53 26.66
CA SER A 467 5.02 -29.42 25.77
C SER A 467 3.54 -29.03 25.88
N LEU A 468 2.73 -29.68 26.73
CA LEU A 468 1.30 -29.37 26.83
C LEU A 468 1.02 -27.92 27.22
N GLY A 469 1.84 -27.34 28.09
CA GLY A 469 1.78 -25.93 28.43
C GLY A 469 1.92 -25.01 27.22
N LYS A 470 2.77 -25.35 26.23
CA LYS A 470 2.89 -24.58 24.98
C LYS A 470 1.60 -24.60 24.16
N PHE A 471 0.90 -25.74 24.13
CA PHE A 471 -0.41 -25.84 23.49
C PHE A 471 -1.47 -25.03 24.23
N LEU A 472 -1.44 -25.05 25.57
CA LEU A 472 -2.34 -24.22 26.39
C LEU A 472 -2.13 -22.73 26.13
N PHE A 473 -0.89 -22.25 26.15
CA PHE A 473 -0.58 -20.85 25.86
C PHE A 473 -0.96 -20.47 24.43
N SER A 474 -0.70 -21.34 23.46
CA SER A 474 -1.10 -21.16 22.07
C SER A 474 -2.61 -21.14 21.87
N ALA A 475 -3.37 -21.91 22.67
CA ALA A 475 -4.82 -21.87 22.66
C ALA A 475 -5.35 -20.54 23.23
N SER A 476 -4.75 -20.02 24.31
CA SER A 476 -5.07 -18.68 24.82
C SER A 476 -4.78 -17.60 23.79
N ASP A 477 -3.74 -17.77 23.00
CA ASP A 477 -3.36 -16.86 21.91
C ASP A 477 -4.43 -16.79 20.80
N LEU A 478 -5.05 -17.93 20.48
CA LEU A 478 -6.22 -18.01 19.58
C LEU A 478 -7.47 -17.39 20.22
N LEU A 479 -7.67 -17.58 21.53
CA LEU A 479 -8.76 -16.94 22.28
C LEU A 479 -8.62 -15.42 22.26
N VAL A 480 -7.42 -14.86 22.36
CA VAL A 480 -7.20 -13.41 22.21
C VAL A 480 -7.69 -12.93 20.85
N GLY A 481 -7.34 -13.63 19.75
CA GLY A 481 -7.86 -13.29 18.42
C GLY A 481 -9.39 -13.36 18.33
N TRP A 482 -10.00 -14.34 19.02
CA TRP A 482 -11.46 -14.45 19.09
C TRP A 482 -12.10 -13.33 19.91
N PHE A 483 -11.54 -12.98 21.06
CA PHE A 483 -12.02 -11.87 21.89
C PHE A 483 -11.88 -10.52 21.17
N ILE A 484 -10.77 -10.28 20.45
CA ILE A 484 -10.61 -9.09 19.59
C ILE A 484 -11.76 -9.00 18.59
N HIS A 485 -12.07 -10.09 17.88
CA HIS A 485 -13.18 -10.13 16.94
C HIS A 485 -14.51 -9.81 17.63
N LYS A 486 -14.78 -10.44 18.79
CA LYS A 486 -16.02 -10.26 19.56
C LYS A 486 -16.20 -8.82 20.04
N ILE A 487 -15.15 -8.20 20.59
CA ILE A 487 -15.17 -6.81 21.05
C ILE A 487 -15.47 -5.87 19.88
N LEU A 488 -14.76 -6.02 18.76
CA LEU A 488 -14.95 -5.18 17.57
C LEU A 488 -16.36 -5.33 16.98
N LYS A 489 -16.89 -6.55 16.95
CA LYS A 489 -18.28 -6.84 16.54
C LYS A 489 -19.30 -6.15 17.44
N GLN A 490 -19.15 -6.25 18.76
CA GLN A 490 -20.03 -5.57 19.72
C GLN A 490 -19.96 -4.04 19.59
N ARG A 491 -18.80 -3.51 19.19
CA ARG A 491 -18.60 -2.08 18.87
C ARG A 491 -19.07 -1.69 17.46
N LYS A 492 -19.81 -2.57 16.76
CA LYS A 492 -20.39 -2.33 15.42
C LYS A 492 -19.37 -1.98 14.33
N VAL A 493 -18.15 -2.51 14.45
CA VAL A 493 -17.11 -2.33 13.40
C VAL A 493 -17.41 -3.25 12.21
N PRO A 494 -17.24 -2.78 10.96
CA PRO A 494 -17.45 -3.60 9.76
C PRO A 494 -16.59 -4.88 9.75
N GLU A 495 -17.16 -5.99 9.26
CA GLU A 495 -16.54 -7.33 9.30
C GLU A 495 -15.13 -7.37 8.70
N LYS A 496 -14.94 -6.65 7.59
CA LYS A 496 -13.66 -6.55 6.91
C LYS A 496 -12.57 -5.93 7.80
N ILE A 497 -12.93 -4.88 8.55
CA ILE A 497 -12.01 -4.21 9.47
C ILE A 497 -11.74 -5.11 10.69
N CYS A 498 -12.78 -5.77 11.22
CA CYS A 498 -12.61 -6.77 12.27
C CYS A 498 -11.62 -7.87 11.87
N THR A 499 -11.75 -8.37 10.64
CA THR A 499 -10.87 -9.41 10.08
C THR A 499 -9.43 -8.94 10.01
N TYR A 500 -9.16 -7.75 9.47
CA TYR A 500 -7.81 -7.20 9.43
C TYR A 500 -7.22 -6.94 10.82
N SER A 501 -8.00 -6.42 11.76
CA SER A 501 -7.56 -6.23 13.15
C SER A 501 -7.17 -7.56 13.81
N VAL A 502 -7.95 -8.63 13.60
CA VAL A 502 -7.63 -9.97 14.12
C VAL A 502 -6.33 -10.50 13.50
N MET A 503 -6.10 -10.26 12.21
CA MET A 503 -4.86 -10.68 11.54
C MET A 503 -3.60 -10.03 12.14
N VAL A 504 -3.70 -8.77 12.59
CA VAL A 504 -2.60 -8.05 13.28
C VAL A 504 -2.15 -8.78 14.54
N TRP A 505 -3.03 -9.54 15.21
CA TRP A 505 -2.66 -10.37 16.35
C TRP A 505 -2.29 -11.80 15.94
N LEU A 506 -3.12 -12.49 15.15
CA LEU A 506 -2.93 -13.93 14.89
C LEU A 506 -1.70 -14.24 14.04
N PHE A 507 -1.33 -13.34 13.12
CA PHE A 507 -0.25 -13.53 12.15
C PHE A 507 0.95 -12.61 12.37
N ASN A 508 1.02 -11.94 13.52
CA ASN A 508 2.22 -11.19 13.88
C ASN A 508 3.31 -12.18 14.34
N PRO A 509 4.49 -12.22 13.70
CA PRO A 509 5.58 -13.11 14.08
C PRO A 509 5.99 -13.01 15.53
N PHE A 510 5.81 -11.84 16.14
CA PHE A 510 6.11 -11.62 17.54
C PHE A 510 5.12 -12.33 18.47
N THR A 511 3.82 -12.26 18.20
CA THR A 511 2.78 -12.80 19.09
C THR A 511 2.70 -14.31 18.99
N PHE A 512 2.63 -14.86 17.77
CA PHE A 512 2.46 -16.30 17.61
C PHE A 512 3.70 -17.10 18.04
N THR A 513 4.88 -16.48 18.13
CA THR A 513 6.09 -17.15 18.64
C THR A 513 6.15 -17.18 20.16
N ILE A 514 5.56 -16.20 20.86
CA ILE A 514 5.66 -16.13 22.33
C ILE A 514 4.91 -17.28 23.00
N GLY A 515 3.68 -17.56 22.57
CA GLY A 515 2.91 -18.71 23.07
C GLY A 515 3.56 -20.05 22.73
N THR A 516 4.04 -20.21 21.48
CA THR A 516 4.64 -21.47 21.02
C THR A 516 6.02 -21.74 21.62
N ARG A 517 6.77 -20.69 22.02
CA ARG A 517 8.02 -20.82 22.78
C ARG A 517 7.80 -21.20 24.25
N GLY A 518 6.55 -21.13 24.75
CA GLY A 518 6.22 -21.54 26.12
C GLY A 518 6.08 -20.38 27.11
N ASN A 519 5.77 -19.17 26.65
CA ASN A 519 5.48 -18.06 27.55
C ASN A 519 3.98 -17.94 27.85
N CYS A 520 3.62 -17.65 29.11
CA CYS A 520 2.24 -17.55 29.58
C CYS A 520 1.53 -16.20 29.32
N GLU A 521 2.21 -15.18 28.77
CA GLU A 521 1.60 -13.87 28.49
C GLU A 521 0.27 -13.91 27.68
N PRO A 522 0.06 -14.84 26.72
CA PRO A 522 -1.22 -14.97 26.03
C PRO A 522 -2.41 -15.24 26.97
N ILE A 523 -2.22 -15.97 28.08
CA ILE A 523 -3.27 -16.18 29.09
C ILE A 523 -3.69 -14.85 29.70
N VAL A 524 -2.71 -14.02 30.07
CA VAL A 524 -2.94 -12.71 30.69
C VAL A 524 -3.69 -11.80 29.73
N CYS A 525 -3.29 -11.77 28.46
CA CYS A 525 -3.97 -11.01 27.42
C CYS A 525 -5.42 -11.48 27.23
N ALA A 526 -5.66 -12.80 27.23
CA ALA A 526 -7.00 -13.37 27.12
C ALA A 526 -7.89 -12.93 28.30
N MET A 527 -7.36 -12.95 29.54
CA MET A 527 -8.08 -12.50 30.73
C MET A 527 -8.40 -11.00 30.67
N ILE A 528 -7.48 -10.15 30.23
CA ILE A 528 -7.71 -8.71 30.08
C ILE A 528 -8.83 -8.43 29.08
N LEU A 529 -8.80 -9.07 27.91
CA LEU A 529 -9.86 -8.90 26.92
C LEU A 529 -11.20 -9.46 27.39
N TRP A 530 -11.18 -10.54 28.18
CA TRP A 530 -12.38 -11.07 28.81
C TRP A 530 -12.99 -10.08 29.82
N ILE A 531 -12.16 -9.40 30.64
CA ILE A 531 -12.61 -8.33 31.54
C ILE A 531 -13.30 -7.22 30.73
N ILE A 532 -12.72 -6.79 29.60
CA ILE A 532 -13.34 -5.79 28.73
C ILE A 532 -14.71 -6.28 28.22
N ILE A 533 -14.83 -7.54 27.81
CA ILE A 533 -16.12 -8.13 27.37
C ILE A 533 -17.14 -8.14 28.51
N CYS A 534 -16.75 -8.53 29.73
CA CYS A 534 -17.64 -8.51 30.89
C CYS A 534 -18.11 -7.09 31.21
N LEU A 535 -17.22 -6.10 31.15
CA LEU A 535 -17.56 -4.68 31.31
C LEU A 535 -18.53 -4.19 30.22
N MET A 536 -18.31 -4.56 28.95
CA MET A 536 -19.22 -4.25 27.84
C MET A 536 -20.61 -4.88 28.00
N GLN A 537 -20.68 -6.04 28.66
CA GLN A 537 -21.92 -6.76 28.95
C GLN A 537 -22.62 -6.29 30.24
N GLY A 538 -22.01 -5.36 30.99
CA GLY A 538 -22.53 -4.89 32.28
C GLY A 538 -22.38 -5.86 33.45
N ASN A 539 -21.63 -6.97 33.28
CA ASN A 539 -21.42 -7.95 34.34
C ASN A 539 -20.21 -7.58 35.21
N LEU A 540 -20.44 -6.67 36.17
CA LEU A 540 -19.39 -6.12 37.03
C LEU A 540 -18.78 -7.15 37.98
N LEU A 541 -19.59 -8.06 38.52
CA LEU A 541 -19.10 -9.09 39.46
C LEU A 541 -18.08 -10.01 38.78
N GLN A 542 -18.39 -10.43 37.55
CA GLN A 542 -17.49 -11.25 36.75
C GLN A 542 -16.22 -10.45 36.38
N ALA A 543 -16.36 -9.19 35.95
CA ALA A 543 -15.21 -8.34 35.64
C ALA A 543 -14.28 -8.17 36.86
N ALA A 544 -14.82 -7.91 38.05
CA ALA A 544 -14.05 -7.75 39.28
C ALA A 544 -13.33 -9.04 39.70
N PHE A 545 -14.00 -10.19 39.61
CA PHE A 545 -13.39 -11.50 39.90
C PHE A 545 -12.19 -11.78 38.97
N TRP A 546 -12.39 -11.62 37.65
CA TRP A 546 -11.32 -11.85 36.68
C TRP A 546 -10.20 -10.82 36.78
N TYR A 547 -10.52 -9.59 37.18
CA TYR A 547 -9.53 -8.55 37.45
C TYR A 547 -8.66 -8.90 38.67
N GLY A 548 -9.26 -9.31 39.79
CA GLY A 548 -8.51 -9.81 40.94
C GLY A 548 -7.61 -10.99 40.56
N LEU A 549 -8.16 -11.96 39.83
CA LEU A 549 -7.42 -13.14 39.39
C LEU A 549 -6.25 -12.79 38.48
N VAL A 550 -6.41 -11.88 37.51
CA VAL A 550 -5.33 -11.52 36.58
C VAL A 550 -4.21 -10.76 37.30
N VAL A 551 -4.52 -9.91 38.29
CA VAL A 551 -3.50 -9.20 39.10
C VAL A 551 -2.69 -10.19 39.96
N HIS A 552 -3.34 -11.23 40.50
CA HIS A 552 -2.65 -12.32 41.20
C HIS A 552 -1.84 -13.24 40.27
N PHE A 553 -2.22 -13.32 38.99
CA PHE A 553 -1.48 -14.08 37.98
C PHE A 553 -0.25 -13.31 37.49
N ARG A 554 -0.41 -11.99 37.23
CA ARG A 554 0.64 -11.02 36.90
C ARG A 554 0.28 -9.66 37.49
N VAL A 555 1.25 -8.96 38.08
CA VAL A 555 0.96 -7.73 38.83
C VAL A 555 0.65 -6.52 37.93
N TYR A 556 1.20 -6.41 36.71
CA TYR A 556 1.07 -5.20 35.90
C TYR A 556 -0.37 -4.72 35.58
N PRO A 557 -1.40 -5.57 35.41
CA PRO A 557 -2.77 -5.14 35.17
C PRO A 557 -3.36 -4.29 36.30
N ILE A 558 -2.69 -4.22 37.46
CA ILE A 558 -3.05 -3.33 38.57
C ILE A 558 -3.19 -1.86 38.12
N ILE A 559 -2.45 -1.44 37.09
CA ILE A 559 -2.51 -0.07 36.55
C ILE A 559 -3.88 0.26 35.91
N TYR A 560 -4.69 -0.77 35.60
CA TYR A 560 -6.02 -0.60 35.04
C TYR A 560 -7.09 -0.32 36.11
N ALA A 561 -6.76 -0.44 37.40
CA ALA A 561 -7.70 -0.09 38.48
C ALA A 561 -8.22 1.33 38.31
N SER A 562 -7.33 2.31 38.16
CA SER A 562 -7.71 3.72 38.08
C SER A 562 -8.64 4.07 36.91
N PRO A 563 -8.37 3.70 35.64
CA PRO A 563 -9.31 3.99 34.55
C PRO A 563 -10.60 3.15 34.62
N ILE A 564 -10.55 1.89 35.10
CA ILE A 564 -11.76 1.06 35.27
C ILE A 564 -12.65 1.69 36.33
N ILE A 565 -12.08 2.09 37.47
CA ILE A 565 -12.79 2.81 38.53
C ILE A 565 -13.36 4.10 37.96
N LEU A 566 -12.58 5.03 37.41
CA LEU A 566 -13.10 6.32 36.90
C LEU A 566 -14.21 6.21 35.84
N VAL A 567 -14.22 5.13 35.06
CA VAL A 567 -15.29 4.86 34.09
C VAL A 567 -16.54 4.28 34.76
N LEU A 568 -16.38 3.47 35.79
CA LEU A 568 -17.46 2.97 36.64
C LEU A 568 -17.95 4.03 37.65
N ASP A 569 -17.09 4.99 37.97
CA ASP A 569 -17.14 5.90 39.11
C ASP A 569 -17.50 7.33 38.70
N ALA A 570 -18.50 7.46 37.83
CA ALA A 570 -19.35 8.66 37.83
C ALA A 570 -20.15 8.83 39.15
N GLN A 571 -19.67 8.25 40.28
CA GLN A 571 -20.17 8.28 41.65
C GLN A 571 -19.06 7.89 42.70
N GLY A 572 -17.98 8.68 42.87
CA GLY A 572 -17.23 8.73 44.15
C GLY A 572 -15.78 8.20 44.25
N GLU A 573 -14.85 9.16 44.39
CA GLU A 573 -13.39 9.06 44.54
C GLU A 573 -12.85 8.09 45.63
N ASN A 574 -11.68 7.44 45.37
CA ASN A 574 -10.52 7.41 46.30
C ASN A 574 -9.23 6.71 45.76
N HIS A 575 -8.12 7.04 46.44
CA HIS A 575 -6.66 6.95 46.15
C HIS A 575 -5.97 5.54 46.01
N VAL A 576 -4.66 5.52 45.69
CA VAL A 576 -3.51 4.74 46.32
C VAL A 576 -2.34 4.42 45.33
N CYS A 577 -1.10 4.33 45.82
CA CYS A 577 0.17 4.13 45.07
C CYS A 577 1.10 3.06 45.74
N PHE A 578 1.85 2.22 44.99
CA PHE A 578 2.99 1.38 45.48
C PHE A 578 3.98 0.86 44.39
N ASP A 579 5.17 0.40 44.84
CA ASP A 579 6.49 0.18 44.17
C ASP A 579 6.90 -1.31 44.01
N ILE A 580 7.75 -1.68 43.02
CA ILE A 580 8.24 -3.07 42.76
C ILE A 580 9.71 -3.09 42.22
N ARG A 581 10.56 -4.00 42.72
CA ARG A 581 11.98 -4.23 42.32
C ARG A 581 12.15 -5.31 41.24
N GLY A 582 13.13 -5.15 40.33
CA GLY A 582 13.46 -6.10 39.25
C GLY A 582 14.97 -6.23 38.93
N ASN A 583 15.34 -7.29 38.21
CA ASN A 583 16.71 -7.79 37.94
C ASN A 583 17.47 -6.96 36.86
N PRO A 584 18.73 -6.51 37.09
CA PRO A 584 19.31 -5.42 36.29
C PRO A 584 20.27 -5.79 35.16
N ARG A 585 20.30 -7.03 34.64
CA ARG A 585 21.27 -7.41 33.59
C ARG A 585 20.74 -7.39 32.14
N HIS A 586 19.43 -7.44 31.93
CA HIS A 586 18.81 -7.43 30.58
C HIS A 586 17.60 -6.49 30.53
N ASN A 587 17.82 -5.27 30.04
CA ASN A 587 16.89 -4.19 30.34
C ASN A 587 16.97 -3.02 29.35
N PHE A 588 15.90 -2.78 28.58
CA PHE A 588 15.81 -1.61 27.67
C PHE A 588 15.65 -0.25 28.39
N SER A 589 15.52 -0.23 29.72
CA SER A 589 15.29 0.99 30.49
C SER A 589 16.49 1.95 30.46
N ILE A 590 16.21 3.26 30.42
CA ILE A 590 17.23 4.31 30.56
C ILE A 590 17.98 4.25 31.90
N TYR A 591 17.38 3.63 32.92
CA TYR A 591 17.94 3.50 34.26
C TYR A 591 18.91 2.32 34.39
N PHE A 592 18.97 1.42 33.41
CA PHE A 592 19.77 0.19 33.45
C PHE A 592 21.25 0.45 33.80
N TYR A 593 21.89 1.42 33.15
CA TYR A 593 23.32 1.69 33.33
C TYR A 593 23.63 2.21 34.74
N HIS A 594 22.77 3.07 35.29
CA HIS A 594 22.88 3.54 36.67
C HIS A 594 22.60 2.41 37.68
N ILE A 595 21.69 1.50 37.37
CA ILE A 595 21.40 0.34 38.24
C ILE A 595 22.53 -0.69 38.20
N TYR A 596 23.18 -0.86 37.05
CA TYR A 596 24.34 -1.73 36.87
C TYR A 596 25.57 -1.23 37.64
N LEU A 597 25.89 0.06 37.54
CA LEU A 597 27.05 0.68 38.22
C LEU A 597 26.92 0.71 39.75
N HIS A 598 25.69 0.65 40.29
CA HIS A 598 25.42 0.73 41.72
C HIS A 598 24.88 -0.57 42.34
N TYR A 599 25.04 -1.71 41.66
CA TYR A 599 24.47 -2.99 42.09
C TYR A 599 24.92 -3.44 43.49
N GLU A 600 26.13 -3.07 43.93
CA GLU A 600 26.68 -3.41 45.25
C GLU A 600 26.33 -2.40 46.37
N ARG A 601 25.72 -1.25 46.05
CA ARG A 601 25.29 -0.23 47.04
C ARG A 601 23.76 -0.25 47.19
N GLN A 602 23.25 -0.29 48.41
CA GLN A 602 21.81 -0.10 48.66
C GLN A 602 21.38 1.31 48.23
N PHE A 603 20.48 1.40 47.26
CA PHE A 603 19.88 2.65 46.80
C PHE A 603 19.25 3.46 47.93
N SER A 604 19.53 4.77 47.93
CA SER A 604 18.86 5.78 48.76
C SER A 604 17.36 5.83 48.45
N ALA A 605 16.52 6.18 49.43
CA ALA A 605 15.09 6.39 49.23
C ALA A 605 14.79 7.46 48.16
N VAL A 606 15.67 8.47 48.04
CA VAL A 606 15.56 9.56 47.06
C VAL A 606 15.78 9.06 45.63
N GLU A 607 16.74 8.17 45.40
CA GLU A 607 17.03 7.61 44.07
C GLU A 607 15.91 6.67 43.59
N LYS A 608 15.31 5.91 44.51
CA LYS A 608 14.12 5.09 44.22
C LYS A 608 12.92 5.95 43.84
N LEU A 609 12.75 7.10 44.51
CA LEU A 609 11.70 8.07 44.23
C LEU A 609 11.89 8.75 42.87
N ILE A 610 13.11 9.22 42.56
CA ILE A 610 13.43 9.88 41.28
C ILE A 610 13.22 8.93 40.09
N SER A 611 13.52 7.65 40.25
CA SER A 611 13.31 6.64 39.20
C SER A 611 11.85 6.16 39.06
N PHE A 612 10.97 6.52 40.00
CA PHE A 612 9.54 6.13 40.00
C PHE A 612 8.61 7.29 39.63
N LEU A 613 8.97 8.53 40.01
CA LEU A 613 8.15 9.72 39.85
C LEU A 613 7.74 10.01 38.39
N PRO A 614 8.64 9.92 37.38
CA PRO A 614 8.24 10.15 35.98
C PRO A 614 7.22 9.13 35.48
N GLN A 615 7.40 7.85 35.84
CA GLN A 615 6.48 6.78 35.47
C GLN A 615 5.09 7.03 36.08
N PHE A 616 5.03 7.33 37.38
CA PHE A 616 3.76 7.61 38.07
C PHE A 616 3.05 8.85 37.52
N THR A 617 3.78 9.95 37.29
CA THR A 617 3.22 11.18 36.73
C THR A 617 2.63 10.97 35.34
N VAL A 618 3.32 10.24 34.46
CA VAL A 618 2.81 9.92 33.11
C VAL A 618 1.57 9.04 33.19
N GLN A 619 1.55 8.03 34.07
CA GLN A 619 0.38 7.17 34.25
C GLN A 619 -0.85 7.98 34.71
N PHE A 620 -0.69 8.84 35.72
CA PHE A 620 -1.78 9.68 36.22
C PHE A 620 -2.29 10.67 35.17
N ALA A 621 -1.38 11.33 34.44
CA ALA A 621 -1.74 12.26 33.37
C ALA A 621 -2.52 11.57 32.24
N LEU A 622 -2.13 10.37 31.84
CA LEU A 622 -2.85 9.61 30.81
C LEU A 622 -4.26 9.23 31.26
N VAL A 623 -4.41 8.79 32.51
CA VAL A 623 -5.72 8.46 33.09
C VAL A 623 -6.62 9.68 33.13
N PHE A 624 -6.13 10.80 33.63
CA PHE A 624 -6.90 12.04 33.70
C PHE A 624 -7.37 12.53 32.32
N CYS A 625 -6.49 12.46 31.31
CA CYS A 625 -6.79 12.95 29.97
C CYS A 625 -7.67 11.99 29.13
N PHE A 626 -7.55 10.67 29.32
CA PHE A 626 -8.11 9.69 28.39
C PHE A 626 -9.06 8.66 29.01
N SER A 627 -9.33 8.69 30.32
CA SER A 627 -10.21 7.72 31.01
C SER A 627 -11.57 7.52 30.34
N GLN A 628 -12.14 8.57 29.73
CA GLN A 628 -13.42 8.49 29.01
C GLN A 628 -13.40 7.52 27.82
N ASP A 629 -12.23 7.23 27.25
CA ASP A 629 -12.02 6.19 26.23
C ASP A 629 -11.22 5.03 26.85
N LEU A 630 -11.92 4.16 27.58
CA LEU A 630 -11.32 3.11 28.41
C LEU A 630 -10.27 2.25 27.67
N VAL A 631 -10.62 1.74 26.47
CA VAL A 631 -9.73 0.85 25.71
C VAL A 631 -8.49 1.60 25.23
N PHE A 632 -8.65 2.85 24.80
CA PHE A 632 -7.53 3.69 24.42
C PHE A 632 -6.66 4.06 25.62
N CYS A 633 -7.26 4.40 26.75
CA CYS A 633 -6.56 4.73 28.00
C CYS A 633 -5.70 3.55 28.49
N ILE A 634 -6.28 2.35 28.58
CA ILE A 634 -5.56 1.12 28.98
C ILE A 634 -4.41 0.85 28.01
N PHE A 635 -4.60 1.04 26.70
CA PHE A 635 -3.51 0.93 25.71
C PHE A 635 -2.39 1.92 25.99
N LEU A 636 -2.70 3.22 26.14
CA LEU A 636 -1.69 4.26 26.39
C LEU A 636 -0.94 4.03 27.71
N GLN A 637 -1.66 3.67 28.78
CA GLN A 637 -1.07 3.32 30.06
C GLN A 637 -0.11 2.14 29.94
N THR A 638 -0.49 1.10 29.20
CA THR A 638 0.37 -0.09 29.01
C THR A 638 1.64 0.27 28.24
N VAL A 639 1.53 1.03 27.15
CA VAL A 639 2.71 1.47 26.37
C VAL A 639 3.62 2.35 27.23
N ALA A 640 3.06 3.31 27.96
CA ALA A 640 3.84 4.17 28.85
C ALA A 640 4.44 3.39 30.03
N PHE A 641 3.71 2.41 30.59
CA PHE A 641 4.20 1.59 31.69
C PHE A 641 5.42 0.77 31.25
N VAL A 642 5.38 0.21 30.05
CA VAL A 642 6.52 -0.52 29.48
C VAL A 642 7.66 0.43 29.14
N ALA A 643 7.40 1.56 28.47
CA ALA A 643 8.43 2.49 28.03
C ALA A 643 9.22 3.13 29.20
N PHE A 644 8.54 3.42 30.31
CA PHE A 644 9.14 4.02 31.50
C PHE A 644 9.51 2.98 32.58
N ASN A 645 9.36 1.67 32.30
CA ASN A 645 9.68 0.66 33.29
C ASN A 645 11.19 0.67 33.62
N LYS A 646 11.51 0.40 34.89
CA LYS A 646 12.89 0.19 35.33
C LYS A 646 13.51 -1.06 34.72
N VAL A 647 12.73 -2.08 34.36
CA VAL A 647 13.18 -3.28 33.64
C VAL A 647 12.26 -3.54 32.45
N ILE A 648 12.81 -3.60 31.23
CA ILE A 648 12.04 -3.89 30.01
C ILE A 648 12.60 -5.17 29.38
N THR A 649 11.73 -6.11 29.07
CA THR A 649 12.03 -7.29 28.24
C THR A 649 11.10 -7.31 27.02
N ALA A 650 11.48 -8.02 25.96
CA ALA A 650 10.67 -8.05 24.74
C ALA A 650 9.25 -8.58 25.01
N GLN A 651 9.11 -9.56 25.91
CA GLN A 651 7.82 -10.18 26.30
C GLN A 651 6.76 -9.13 26.70
N TYR A 652 7.17 -7.99 27.28
CA TYR A 652 6.25 -6.94 27.73
C TYR A 652 5.51 -6.26 26.58
N PHE A 653 6.04 -6.31 25.36
CA PHE A 653 5.37 -5.68 24.21
C PHE A 653 4.02 -6.34 23.91
N VAL A 654 3.87 -7.62 24.24
CA VAL A 654 2.61 -8.37 24.07
C VAL A 654 1.44 -7.69 24.78
N TRP A 655 1.72 -7.07 25.94
CA TRP A 655 0.70 -6.43 26.78
C TRP A 655 -0.05 -5.31 26.07
N PHE A 656 0.65 -4.48 25.28
CA PHE A 656 -0.03 -3.45 24.49
C PHE A 656 -0.38 -3.93 23.07
N TYR A 657 0.28 -4.97 22.54
CA TYR A 657 -0.08 -5.54 21.24
C TYR A 657 -1.47 -6.18 21.22
N CYS A 658 -1.95 -6.74 22.33
CA CYS A 658 -3.29 -7.32 22.38
C CYS A 658 -4.40 -6.24 22.32
N LEU A 659 -4.07 -5.02 22.76
CA LEU A 659 -4.96 -3.86 22.76
C LEU A 659 -4.89 -3.06 21.45
N LEU A 660 -3.74 -3.09 20.75
CA LEU A 660 -3.54 -2.35 19.50
C LEU A 660 -4.64 -2.62 18.44
N PRO A 661 -5.03 -3.87 18.12
CA PRO A 661 -6.13 -4.18 17.19
C PRO A 661 -7.47 -3.52 17.53
N LEU A 662 -7.72 -3.23 18.81
CA LEU A 662 -8.94 -2.60 19.31
C LEU A 662 -8.98 -1.09 19.12
N ILE A 663 -7.84 -0.44 18.86
CA ILE A 663 -7.77 1.01 18.62
C ILE A 663 -7.59 1.35 17.14
N LEU A 664 -7.06 0.42 16.33
CA LEU A 664 -6.81 0.63 14.90
C LEU A 664 -8.02 1.15 14.11
N PRO A 665 -9.27 0.66 14.30
CA PRO A 665 -10.43 1.15 13.55
C PRO A 665 -10.73 2.64 13.77
N TRP A 666 -10.27 3.20 14.90
CA TRP A 666 -10.50 4.59 15.30
C TRP A 666 -9.28 5.48 15.07
N SER A 667 -8.23 4.97 14.42
CA SER A 667 -7.08 5.78 14.03
C SER A 667 -7.28 6.43 12.65
N ARG A 668 -7.00 7.74 12.56
CA ARG A 668 -6.92 8.47 11.27
C ARG A 668 -5.61 8.19 10.53
N MET A 669 -4.68 7.43 11.13
CA MET A 669 -3.38 7.14 10.57
C MET A 669 -3.51 6.14 9.42
N LYS A 670 -3.29 6.61 8.18
CA LYS A 670 -3.29 5.74 6.99
C LYS A 670 -1.97 4.95 6.94
N LEU A 671 -2.05 3.65 6.62
CA LEU A 671 -0.91 2.75 6.37
C LEU A 671 -0.21 3.06 5.02
N LYS A 672 0.21 4.32 4.83
CA LYS A 672 0.99 4.78 3.67
C LYS A 672 2.40 5.13 4.11
N TRP A 673 2.64 6.40 4.42
CA TRP A 673 3.94 6.89 4.88
C TRP A 673 3.96 7.08 6.39
N GLU A 674 2.91 7.67 7.00
CA GLU A 674 2.88 7.93 8.44
C GLU A 674 2.85 6.64 9.28
N GLY A 675 1.92 5.72 8.96
CA GLY A 675 1.85 4.44 9.68
C GLY A 675 3.06 3.54 9.42
N LEU A 676 3.57 3.52 8.18
CA LEU A 676 4.77 2.75 7.82
C LEU A 676 6.01 3.31 8.51
N LEU A 677 6.15 4.64 8.60
CA LEU A 677 7.23 5.28 9.35
C LEU A 677 7.21 4.88 10.82
N CYS A 678 6.03 4.85 11.47
CA CYS A 678 5.93 4.43 12.87
C CYS A 678 6.36 2.96 13.05
N ILE A 679 5.96 2.07 12.14
CA ILE A 679 6.35 0.64 12.16
C ILE A 679 7.87 0.50 11.94
N ILE A 680 8.43 1.16 10.92
CA ILE A 680 9.86 1.11 10.62
C ILE A 680 10.68 1.67 11.77
N LEU A 681 10.27 2.81 12.35
CA LEU A 681 10.97 3.43 13.46
C LEU A 681 10.97 2.53 14.69
N TRP A 682 9.84 1.91 15.01
CA TRP A 682 9.70 1.02 16.16
C TRP A 682 10.51 -0.27 16.00
N ILE A 683 10.40 -0.95 14.84
CA ILE A 683 11.19 -2.16 14.53
C ILE A 683 12.68 -1.83 14.44
N GLY A 684 13.03 -0.69 13.83
CA GLY A 684 14.41 -0.23 13.68
C GLY A 684 15.08 0.03 15.02
N ALA A 685 14.40 0.71 15.95
CA ALA A 685 14.91 0.97 17.29
C ALA A 685 15.15 -0.33 18.08
N GLN A 686 14.26 -1.32 17.95
CA GLN A 686 14.44 -2.63 18.59
C GLN A 686 15.61 -3.42 18.00
N THR A 687 15.67 -3.49 16.67
CA THR A 687 16.73 -4.21 15.96
C THR A 687 18.09 -3.60 16.30
N HIS A 688 18.16 -2.27 16.38
CA HIS A 688 19.36 -1.55 16.80
C HIS A 688 19.78 -1.91 18.23
N TRP A 689 18.84 -1.94 19.18
CA TRP A 689 19.15 -2.33 20.56
C TRP A 689 19.59 -3.80 20.66
N LEU A 690 18.86 -4.71 19.99
CA LEU A 690 19.16 -6.15 19.97
C LEU A 690 20.51 -6.46 19.34
N LEU A 691 20.94 -5.68 18.35
CA LEU A 691 22.28 -5.80 17.76
C LEU A 691 23.37 -5.57 18.82
N TRP A 692 23.26 -4.51 19.61
CA TRP A 692 24.21 -4.24 20.69
C TRP A 692 24.10 -5.26 21.83
N GLY A 693 22.89 -5.67 22.18
CA GLY A 693 22.66 -6.73 23.16
C GLY A 693 23.32 -8.05 22.74
N TYR A 694 23.26 -8.39 21.46
CA TYR A 694 23.94 -9.58 20.90
C TYR A 694 25.47 -9.46 21.01
N MET A 695 26.04 -8.29 20.70
CA MET A 695 27.48 -8.07 20.81
C MET A 695 27.98 -8.20 22.26
N LEU A 696 27.18 -7.70 23.22
CA LEU A 696 27.50 -7.81 24.63
C LEU A 696 27.42 -9.27 25.13
N GLU A 697 26.28 -9.93 24.89
CA GLU A 697 25.98 -11.23 25.50
C GLU A 697 26.65 -12.41 24.80
N PHE A 698 26.62 -12.43 23.47
CA PHE A 698 27.10 -13.59 22.69
C PHE A 698 28.53 -13.42 22.17
N ARG A 699 28.97 -12.18 21.93
CA ARG A 699 30.34 -11.90 21.46
C ARG A 699 31.27 -11.43 22.58
N GLY A 700 30.75 -11.17 23.79
CA GLY A 700 31.54 -10.72 24.93
C GLY A 700 32.20 -9.35 24.74
N VAL A 701 31.73 -8.54 23.78
CA VAL A 701 32.31 -7.24 23.46
C VAL A 701 31.75 -6.20 24.41
N ASN A 702 32.62 -5.39 25.03
CA ASN A 702 32.21 -4.30 25.89
C ASN A 702 31.55 -3.17 25.07
N VAL A 703 30.21 -3.14 25.06
CA VAL A 703 29.39 -2.15 24.33
C VAL A 703 28.39 -1.41 25.25
N PHE A 704 28.70 -1.29 26.55
CA PHE A 704 27.76 -0.71 27.54
C PHE A 704 27.30 0.71 27.18
N LEU A 705 28.19 1.56 26.66
CA LEU A 705 27.83 2.92 26.24
C LEU A 705 26.91 2.94 25.02
N GLN A 706 27.21 2.12 24.01
CA GLN A 706 26.40 1.99 22.79
C GLN A 706 25.01 1.44 23.12
N LEU A 707 24.96 0.44 24.00
CA LEU A 707 23.71 -0.13 24.50
C LEU A 707 22.89 0.91 25.28
N TRP A 708 23.54 1.76 26.08
CA TRP A 708 22.87 2.86 26.78
C TRP A 708 22.30 3.90 25.81
N PHE A 709 23.06 4.33 24.81
CA PHE A 709 22.55 5.21 23.74
C PHE A 709 21.38 4.58 22.98
N ALA A 710 21.45 3.27 22.69
CA ALA A 710 20.36 2.54 22.06
C ALA A 710 19.09 2.53 22.92
N SER A 711 19.20 2.45 24.26
CA SER A 711 18.05 2.57 25.18
C SER A 711 17.39 3.95 25.12
N TRP A 712 18.18 5.03 25.01
CA TRP A 712 17.64 6.38 24.80
C TRP A 712 16.90 6.52 23.47
N LEU A 713 17.48 6.00 22.38
CA LEU A 713 16.85 6.01 21.07
C LEU A 713 15.55 5.18 21.07
N PHE A 714 15.55 4.05 21.77
CA PHE A 714 14.38 3.20 21.95
C PHE A 714 13.26 3.93 22.69
N LEU A 715 13.57 4.64 23.79
CA LEU A 715 12.60 5.45 24.51
C LEU A 715 12.03 6.58 23.62
N ALA A 716 12.90 7.28 22.88
CA ALA A 716 12.49 8.35 21.96
C ALA A 716 11.58 7.84 20.84
N ALA A 717 11.90 6.68 20.26
CA ALA A 717 11.08 6.03 19.23
C ALA A 717 9.70 5.63 19.76
N ASN A 718 9.62 4.98 20.93
CA ASN A 718 8.33 4.60 21.53
C ASN A 718 7.50 5.85 21.90
N THR A 719 8.14 6.89 22.42
CA THR A 719 7.47 8.16 22.75
C THR A 719 6.93 8.83 21.48
N PHE A 720 7.71 8.88 20.40
CA PHE A 720 7.27 9.44 19.13
C PHE A 720 6.07 8.67 18.57
N VAL A 721 6.13 7.34 18.55
CA VAL A 721 5.03 6.48 18.07
C VAL A 721 3.78 6.70 18.93
N LEU A 722 3.93 6.75 20.26
CA LEU A 722 2.82 7.00 21.19
C LEU A 722 2.15 8.35 20.93
N VAL A 723 2.93 9.43 20.81
CA VAL A 723 2.43 10.78 20.52
C VAL A 723 1.70 10.83 19.17
N ARG A 724 2.25 10.16 18.14
CA ARG A 724 1.60 10.08 16.82
C ARG A 724 0.27 9.35 16.88
N ILE A 725 0.18 8.26 17.64
CA ILE A 725 -1.08 7.54 17.86
C ILE A 725 -2.09 8.44 18.55
N ILE A 726 -1.69 9.16 19.61
CA ILE A 726 -2.55 10.13 20.32
C ILE A 726 -3.08 11.21 19.38
N GLN A 727 -2.21 11.86 18.59
CA GLN A 727 -2.59 12.92 17.65
C GLN A 727 -3.54 12.46 16.54
N ARG A 728 -3.55 11.16 16.23
CA ARG A 728 -4.35 10.59 15.13
C ARG A 728 -5.53 9.75 15.65
N HIS A 729 -5.72 9.62 16.95
CA HIS A 729 -6.83 8.87 17.53
C HIS A 729 -8.15 9.66 17.43
N ARG A 730 -9.23 8.96 17.08
CA ARG A 730 -10.59 9.50 17.17
C ARG A 730 -11.23 8.94 18.43
N PHE A 731 -11.67 9.83 19.32
CA PHE A 731 -12.39 9.48 20.54
C PHE A 731 -13.52 8.47 20.27
N SER A 732 -13.48 7.34 20.96
CA SER A 732 -14.47 6.27 20.86
C SER A 732 -14.77 5.65 22.22
N PRO A 733 -15.63 6.30 23.02
CA PRO A 733 -15.94 5.82 24.36
C PRO A 733 -16.67 4.48 24.29
N LEU A 734 -16.36 3.59 25.24
CA LEU A 734 -17.00 2.28 25.37
C LEU A 734 -18.38 2.40 26.04
N PHE A 735 -18.57 3.41 26.88
CA PHE A 735 -19.82 3.73 27.57
C PHE A 735 -20.32 5.12 27.17
N ARG A 736 -21.63 5.27 26.92
CA ARG A 736 -22.25 6.55 26.57
C ARG A 736 -22.72 7.23 27.86
N ARG A 737 -22.36 8.50 28.08
CA ARG A 737 -22.85 9.27 29.23
C ARG A 737 -24.37 9.42 29.12
N TYR A 738 -25.08 9.27 30.24
CA TYR A 738 -26.48 9.68 30.35
C TYR A 738 -26.50 11.21 30.37
N GLU A 739 -26.96 11.84 29.30
CA GLU A 739 -27.27 13.28 29.35
C GLU A 739 -28.53 13.44 30.21
N SER A 740 -28.39 14.01 31.40
CA SER A 740 -29.56 14.45 32.17
C SER A 740 -30.24 15.53 31.35
N SER A 741 -31.43 15.27 30.84
CA SER A 741 -32.27 16.25 30.18
C SER A 741 -32.64 17.36 31.18
N SER A 742 -31.90 18.46 31.17
CA SER A 742 -32.36 19.72 31.73
C SER A 742 -32.38 20.77 30.63
N SER A 743 -33.55 21.38 30.48
CA SER A 743 -33.89 22.45 29.54
C SER A 743 -34.30 22.05 28.12
N SER A 744 -35.52 21.52 28.02
CA SER A 744 -36.41 21.87 26.91
C SER A 744 -37.81 22.12 27.49
N LYS A 745 -38.06 23.36 27.91
CA LYS A 745 -39.42 23.92 27.89
C LYS A 745 -39.69 24.32 26.45
N ASN A 746 -40.49 23.54 25.74
CA ASN A 746 -41.68 23.99 25.01
C ASN A 746 -42.16 22.90 24.05
N VAL A 747 -43.25 22.26 24.50
CA VAL A 747 -44.45 21.92 23.74
C VAL A 747 -44.41 22.30 22.26
N THR A 748 -44.45 21.32 21.36
CA THR A 748 -45.64 21.09 20.51
C THR A 748 -45.58 19.71 19.85
N LYS A 749 -46.79 19.15 19.71
CA LYS A 749 -47.20 17.80 19.32
C LYS A 749 -47.14 17.56 17.80
N LEU A 750 -46.95 16.28 17.44
CA LEU A 750 -47.57 15.46 16.36
C LEU A 750 -47.46 15.99 14.91
N ASP A 751 -47.11 15.21 13.90
CA ASP A 751 -47.40 13.78 13.64
C ASP A 751 -46.17 12.91 13.32
#